data_AF-R5RWS5-F1
#
_entry.id   AF-R5RWS5-F1
#
_cell.length_a   1.000
_cell.length_b   1.000
_cell.length_c   1.000
_cell.angle_alpha   90.00
_cell.angle_beta   90.00
_cell.angle_gamma   90.00
#
_symmetry.space_group_name_H-M   'P 1'
#
loop_
_entity.id
_entity.type
_entity.pdbx_description
1 polymer ?
#
loop_
_entity_poly.entity_id
_entity_poly.type
_entity_poly.pdbx_seq_one_letter_code
_entity_poly.pdbx_strand_id
1 'polypeptide(L)'
;MCLNALEAPMVTYDTKGSTITVDGTKINFGASVAKYETSTVAKDQNISKEKLTSGEYTVELGEKLYKDLKKNSTTDAFERPATEWMLKAKSIGTYADAADLSYTATVEIGTIYSDLGLSKGIDDSKVTYYEDGRNQSSTWTQDIVKGSKVEKGGNGTLLEVYYNDDAESLTVIAINTYVGKITASYKASTTKDAYVTFTAKTGAGSSYETDDSYSKDDIVLYTYSSKAGDAGVKSMALAEKVTGKMNGFTAEKNVTVDGTTYKKSANGTSITPGMNTSVGKDVSVYLDQYGYAAFVDADDTLQYAVILAYEKGSRLDSPRAKLLFTDGTTKKVDVKALKKDNSTASSSAGSILPGYASANSELNKYDVVSYTVNSDEEYTLTLAADARDAAVGFAKITKGIPSLAGTVKGDDYYNIGTTDKGGLYANGKTTFLVIDESGTDTTYTSYTGIANVPNIEWKSGTYTAPITLLTEDNTIAKIVVVAKTKVDSETNNLYISDGSKAVTFIKGGSAGQSYTKDLGYYYEYDAIIDGAETKIKTDFEVKYYSILTGVSYNSKGVATGYSDIAYMDINTPTTKKDGDKLFTAVGTEATTNSVVKIDAKFYAFDDDCKVYYIGTDGTLIASAPASIGKDTNDQVWFKLTDGLLSTVFIKVVDETSAVNPSNGTVAVKLAKDASGKVTLQYTNSDAAAVAYTGTVTITNTTNGYVTTVDLVGGNFAASTASFTDAETIAVSSNSAVKYQATVTVGGAVLTTNSVIGG
;
A
#
# COMPACT_ATOMS: atom_id res chain seq x y z
N MET A 1 -48.97 -25.32 -6.45
CA MET A 1 -49.78 -26.49 -6.86
C MET A 1 -50.92 -26.85 -5.90
N CYS A 2 -50.78 -26.81 -4.57
CA CYS A 2 -51.89 -27.19 -3.66
C CYS A 2 -53.09 -26.21 -3.69
N LEU A 3 -52.86 -24.92 -3.90
CA LEU A 3 -53.93 -23.89 -3.88
C LEU A 3 -54.76 -23.86 -5.17
N ASN A 4 -54.19 -24.16 -6.34
CA ASN A 4 -54.94 -24.19 -7.61
C ASN A 4 -56.08 -25.24 -7.60
N ALA A 5 -55.94 -26.32 -6.83
CA ALA A 5 -57.01 -27.31 -6.68
C ALA A 5 -58.25 -26.72 -5.97
N LEU A 6 -58.10 -25.70 -5.14
CA LEU A 6 -59.20 -25.01 -4.46
C LEU A 6 -60.03 -24.14 -5.42
N GLU A 7 -59.52 -23.88 -6.63
CA GLU A 7 -60.18 -23.10 -7.67
C GLU A 7 -60.98 -23.98 -8.63
N ALA A 8 -60.87 -25.31 -8.51
CA ALA A 8 -61.59 -26.21 -9.38
C ALA A 8 -63.10 -26.16 -9.08
N PRO A 9 -63.95 -25.98 -10.11
CA PRO A 9 -65.40 -26.03 -9.93
C PRO A 9 -65.81 -27.44 -9.51
N MET A 10 -66.65 -27.55 -8.49
CA MET A 10 -67.11 -28.84 -8.03
C MET A 10 -68.18 -29.39 -8.97
N VAL A 11 -68.12 -30.71 -9.17
CA VAL A 11 -69.15 -31.45 -9.89
C VAL A 11 -69.67 -32.62 -9.06
N THR A 12 -70.97 -32.89 -9.17
CA THR A 12 -71.64 -34.05 -8.60
C THR A 12 -72.15 -34.99 -9.69
N TYR A 13 -72.30 -36.25 -9.30
CA TYR A 13 -72.79 -37.34 -10.16
C TYR A 13 -74.01 -37.95 -9.49
N ASP A 14 -75.11 -38.10 -10.22
CA ASP A 14 -76.29 -38.82 -9.76
C ASP A 14 -75.98 -40.30 -9.51
N THR A 15 -75.09 -40.88 -10.34
CA THR A 15 -74.55 -42.23 -10.12
C THR A 15 -73.05 -42.23 -10.38
N LYS A 16 -72.26 -42.81 -9.47
CA LYS A 16 -70.79 -42.87 -9.59
C LYS A 16 -70.29 -43.93 -10.57
N GLY A 17 -71.22 -44.59 -11.27
CA GLY A 17 -70.97 -45.84 -11.96
C GLY A 17 -70.73 -46.98 -10.96
N SER A 18 -70.98 -48.20 -11.40
CA SER A 18 -70.68 -49.39 -10.60
C SER A 18 -70.44 -50.58 -11.50
N THR A 19 -69.59 -51.51 -11.05
CA THR A 19 -69.39 -52.78 -11.73
C THR A 19 -69.99 -53.88 -10.86
N ILE A 20 -71.00 -54.56 -11.38
CA ILE A 20 -71.56 -55.75 -10.75
C ILE A 20 -71.05 -56.97 -11.51
N THR A 21 -70.56 -57.99 -10.79
CA THR A 21 -70.14 -59.26 -11.41
C THR A 21 -71.14 -60.34 -11.04
N VAL A 22 -71.75 -60.97 -12.05
CA VAL A 22 -72.66 -62.13 -11.87
C VAL A 22 -72.16 -63.26 -12.76
N ASP A 23 -71.97 -64.45 -12.18
CA ASP A 23 -71.46 -65.66 -12.85
C ASP A 23 -70.21 -65.44 -13.72
N GLY A 24 -69.26 -64.64 -13.21
CA GLY A 24 -68.00 -64.32 -13.90
C GLY A 24 -68.09 -63.23 -14.98
N THR A 25 -69.29 -62.74 -15.31
CA THR A 25 -69.50 -61.64 -16.26
C THR A 25 -69.59 -60.29 -15.54
N LYS A 26 -68.77 -59.32 -15.96
CA LYS A 26 -68.80 -57.93 -15.43
C LYS A 26 -69.81 -57.10 -16.21
N ILE A 27 -70.79 -56.53 -15.50
CA ILE A 27 -71.74 -55.54 -16.00
C ILE A 27 -71.33 -54.18 -15.43
N ASN A 28 -70.92 -53.26 -16.31
CA ASN A 28 -70.52 -51.91 -15.94
C ASN A 28 -71.67 -50.94 -16.16
N PHE A 29 -72.14 -50.30 -15.09
CA PHE A 29 -72.94 -49.10 -15.16
C PHE A 29 -71.98 -47.90 -15.22
N GLY A 30 -72.01 -47.16 -16.32
CA GLY A 30 -71.25 -45.91 -16.45
C GLY A 30 -71.71 -44.87 -15.42
N ALA A 31 -70.80 -43.97 -15.03
CA ALA A 31 -71.19 -42.81 -14.23
C ALA A 31 -72.14 -41.91 -15.01
N SER A 32 -72.98 -41.16 -14.31
CA SER A 32 -73.81 -40.13 -14.94
C SER A 32 -72.93 -39.00 -15.54
N VAL A 33 -73.52 -38.11 -16.34
CA VAL A 33 -72.84 -36.87 -16.73
C VAL A 33 -72.60 -36.02 -15.47
N ALA A 34 -71.43 -35.39 -15.39
CA ALA A 34 -71.07 -34.49 -14.30
C ALA A 34 -71.99 -33.26 -14.30
N LYS A 35 -72.52 -32.89 -13.13
CA LYS A 35 -73.30 -31.66 -12.94
C LYS A 35 -72.52 -30.70 -12.07
N TYR A 36 -72.38 -29.44 -12.48
CA TYR A 36 -71.76 -28.42 -11.65
C TYR A 36 -72.60 -28.15 -10.40
N GLU A 37 -71.92 -28.00 -9.26
CA GLU A 37 -72.51 -27.39 -8.09
C GLU A 37 -72.60 -25.88 -8.34
N THR A 38 -73.80 -25.32 -8.20
CA THR A 38 -74.05 -23.91 -8.54
C THR A 38 -74.62 -23.10 -7.37
N SER A 39 -74.40 -21.79 -7.43
CA SER A 39 -75.03 -20.81 -6.54
C SER A 39 -75.69 -19.69 -7.35
N THR A 40 -76.82 -19.20 -6.87
CA THR A 40 -77.49 -18.00 -7.41
C THR A 40 -77.12 -16.73 -6.64
N VAL A 41 -76.33 -16.86 -5.57
CA VAL A 41 -76.02 -15.78 -4.64
C VAL A 41 -74.58 -15.34 -4.83
N ALA A 42 -74.39 -14.15 -5.42
CA ALA A 42 -73.07 -13.60 -5.73
C ALA A 42 -72.13 -13.40 -4.52
N LYS A 43 -72.66 -13.32 -3.29
CA LYS A 43 -71.84 -13.15 -2.07
C LYS A 43 -71.13 -14.43 -1.63
N ASP A 44 -71.55 -15.58 -2.16
CA ASP A 44 -70.96 -16.88 -1.84
C ASP A 44 -69.73 -17.15 -2.73
N GLN A 45 -69.40 -16.21 -3.63
CA GLN A 45 -68.36 -16.27 -4.64
C GLN A 45 -67.12 -15.48 -4.18
N ASN A 46 -66.27 -16.17 -3.43
CA ASN A 46 -65.10 -15.61 -2.78
C ASN A 46 -63.79 -15.95 -3.51
N ILE A 47 -63.80 -16.93 -4.42
CA ILE A 47 -62.61 -17.42 -5.14
C ILE A 47 -62.72 -17.15 -6.65
N SER A 48 -63.84 -17.51 -7.28
CA SER A 48 -64.08 -17.25 -8.71
C SER A 48 -65.39 -16.47 -8.91
N LYS A 49 -65.60 -15.96 -10.13
CA LYS A 49 -66.88 -15.35 -10.54
C LYS A 49 -67.42 -16.01 -11.81
N GLU A 50 -66.99 -17.23 -12.08
CA GLU A 50 -67.39 -17.95 -13.28
C GLU A 50 -68.89 -18.25 -13.26
N LYS A 51 -69.52 -18.14 -14.43
CA LYS A 51 -70.93 -18.43 -14.62
C LYS A 51 -71.11 -19.48 -15.70
N LEU A 52 -72.06 -20.37 -15.46
CA LEU A 52 -72.59 -21.21 -16.51
C LEU A 52 -73.38 -20.35 -17.50
N THR A 53 -73.62 -20.87 -18.71
CA THR A 53 -74.49 -20.23 -19.70
C THR A 53 -75.91 -19.98 -19.17
N SER A 54 -76.34 -20.74 -18.15
CA SER A 54 -77.60 -20.54 -17.42
C SER A 54 -77.61 -19.29 -16.51
N GLY A 55 -76.46 -18.62 -16.32
CA GLY A 55 -76.31 -17.42 -15.49
C GLY A 55 -76.04 -17.69 -14.01
N GLU A 56 -76.07 -18.96 -13.58
CA GLU A 56 -75.69 -19.38 -12.22
C GLU A 56 -74.17 -19.44 -12.08
N TYR A 57 -73.68 -19.14 -10.87
CA TYR A 57 -72.27 -19.22 -10.54
C TYR A 57 -71.86 -20.66 -10.27
N THR A 58 -70.64 -21.05 -10.68
CA THR A 58 -70.04 -22.31 -10.20
C THR A 58 -69.63 -22.19 -8.75
N VAL A 59 -69.61 -23.30 -8.01
CA VAL A 59 -69.05 -23.35 -6.65
C VAL A 59 -67.73 -24.10 -6.69
N GLU A 60 -66.64 -23.42 -6.35
CA GLU A 60 -65.32 -24.01 -6.33
C GLU A 60 -65.10 -24.84 -5.05
N LEU A 61 -64.17 -25.79 -5.15
CA LEU A 61 -63.82 -26.67 -4.03
C LEU A 61 -63.45 -25.87 -2.76
N GLY A 62 -62.68 -24.79 -2.92
CA GLY A 62 -62.28 -23.92 -1.82
C GLY A 62 -63.45 -23.19 -1.15
N GLU A 63 -64.41 -22.71 -1.94
CA GLU A 63 -65.61 -22.01 -1.42
C GLU A 63 -66.48 -22.96 -0.60
N LYS A 64 -66.59 -24.22 -1.04
CA LYS A 64 -67.34 -25.26 -0.32
C LYS A 64 -66.67 -25.64 1.00
N LEU A 65 -65.36 -25.90 0.96
CA LEU A 65 -64.62 -26.40 2.12
C LEU A 65 -64.34 -25.29 3.14
N TYR A 66 -64.12 -24.06 2.68
CA TYR A 66 -63.67 -22.93 3.49
C TYR A 66 -64.45 -21.66 3.13
N LYS A 67 -65.63 -21.48 3.74
CA LYS A 67 -66.53 -20.35 3.45
C LYS A 67 -65.90 -18.96 3.60
N ASP A 68 -64.91 -18.82 4.47
CA ASP A 68 -64.21 -17.56 4.74
C ASP A 68 -62.95 -17.35 3.88
N LEU A 69 -62.62 -18.31 3.00
CA LEU A 69 -61.47 -18.22 2.11
C LEU A 69 -61.82 -17.33 0.93
N LYS A 70 -61.00 -16.32 0.66
CA LYS A 70 -61.17 -15.41 -0.48
C LYS A 70 -59.85 -15.04 -1.13
N LYS A 71 -59.93 -14.60 -2.38
CA LYS A 71 -58.81 -14.01 -3.13
C LYS A 71 -58.93 -12.50 -3.24
N ASN A 72 -57.80 -11.81 -3.14
CA ASN A 72 -57.68 -10.40 -3.49
C ASN A 72 -56.56 -10.24 -4.53
N SER A 73 -56.80 -9.41 -5.55
CA SER A 73 -55.72 -8.96 -6.45
C SER A 73 -54.84 -7.95 -5.73
N THR A 74 -53.53 -8.11 -5.84
CA THR A 74 -52.51 -7.24 -5.25
C THR A 74 -51.25 -7.28 -6.12
N THR A 75 -50.14 -6.77 -5.60
CA THR A 75 -48.82 -6.92 -6.19
C THR A 75 -47.79 -7.34 -5.15
N ASP A 76 -46.74 -8.04 -5.59
CA ASP A 76 -45.65 -8.48 -4.72
C ASP A 76 -44.62 -7.37 -4.44
N ALA A 77 -43.49 -7.73 -3.81
CA ALA A 77 -42.39 -6.82 -3.50
C ALA A 77 -41.77 -6.15 -4.75
N PHE A 78 -41.92 -6.73 -5.93
CA PHE A 78 -41.36 -6.23 -7.19
C PHE A 78 -42.43 -5.60 -8.09
N GLU A 79 -43.64 -5.41 -7.57
CA GLU A 79 -44.82 -4.91 -8.28
C GLU A 79 -45.34 -5.88 -9.36
N ARG A 80 -45.00 -7.17 -9.27
CA ARG A 80 -45.62 -8.20 -10.10
C ARG A 80 -47.09 -8.34 -9.71
N PRO A 81 -48.01 -8.46 -10.68
CA PRO A 81 -49.37 -8.89 -10.39
C PRO A 81 -49.36 -10.15 -9.53
N ALA A 82 -50.16 -10.16 -8.48
CA ALA A 82 -50.17 -11.23 -7.50
C ALA A 82 -51.57 -11.46 -6.93
N THR A 83 -51.81 -12.70 -6.52
CA THR A 83 -53.01 -13.11 -5.81
C THR A 83 -52.70 -13.28 -4.32
N GLU A 84 -53.34 -12.46 -3.49
CA GLU A 84 -53.34 -12.63 -2.04
C GLU A 84 -54.51 -13.54 -1.63
N TRP A 85 -54.19 -14.59 -0.89
CA TRP A 85 -55.18 -15.47 -0.28
C TRP A 85 -55.45 -15.04 1.16
N MET A 86 -56.73 -14.88 1.48
CA MET A 86 -57.19 -14.47 2.80
C MET A 86 -58.09 -15.55 3.39
N LEU A 87 -57.82 -15.95 4.63
CA LEU A 87 -58.75 -16.72 5.43
C LEU A 87 -59.34 -15.81 6.50
N LYS A 88 -60.65 -15.53 6.40
CA LYS A 88 -61.32 -14.47 7.18
C LYS A 88 -60.67 -13.11 6.87
N ALA A 89 -60.06 -12.49 7.87
CA ALA A 89 -59.38 -11.21 7.77
C ALA A 89 -57.84 -11.33 7.83
N LYS A 90 -57.29 -12.55 7.78
CA LYS A 90 -55.84 -12.78 7.83
C LYS A 90 -55.33 -13.22 6.46
N SER A 91 -54.25 -12.58 6.02
CA SER A 91 -53.47 -13.04 4.86
C SER A 91 -52.79 -14.37 5.21
N ILE A 92 -52.94 -15.34 4.33
CA ILE A 92 -52.29 -16.66 4.46
C ILE A 92 -51.19 -16.86 3.41
N GLY A 93 -51.02 -15.90 2.49
CA GLY A 93 -49.95 -15.88 1.50
C GLY A 93 -50.29 -15.02 0.30
N THR A 94 -49.27 -14.38 -0.28
CA THR A 94 -49.33 -13.66 -1.55
C THR A 94 -48.43 -14.35 -2.54
N TYR A 95 -48.96 -14.68 -3.71
CA TYR A 95 -48.26 -15.41 -4.75
C TYR A 95 -48.32 -14.61 -6.04
N ALA A 96 -47.16 -14.34 -6.65
CA ALA A 96 -47.11 -13.70 -7.96
C ALA A 96 -47.86 -14.54 -8.99
N ASP A 97 -48.61 -13.86 -9.85
CA ASP A 97 -49.28 -14.47 -10.98
C ASP A 97 -48.24 -14.91 -12.01
N ALA A 98 -48.59 -15.90 -12.84
CA ALA A 98 -47.70 -16.35 -13.91
C ALA A 98 -47.58 -15.25 -14.97
N ALA A 99 -46.35 -14.92 -15.35
CA ALA A 99 -46.10 -14.02 -16.46
C ALA A 99 -46.47 -14.67 -17.79
N ASP A 100 -46.94 -13.88 -18.76
CA ASP A 100 -47.21 -14.35 -20.11
C ASP A 100 -45.91 -14.65 -20.85
N LEU A 101 -44.87 -13.85 -20.59
CA LEU A 101 -43.51 -14.04 -21.09
C LEU A 101 -42.48 -13.81 -19.99
N SER A 102 -41.37 -14.53 -20.09
CA SER A 102 -40.24 -14.42 -19.16
C SER A 102 -38.92 -14.53 -19.93
N TYR A 103 -38.02 -13.59 -19.68
CA TYR A 103 -36.70 -13.53 -20.30
C TYR A 103 -35.61 -13.34 -19.23
N THR A 104 -34.45 -13.94 -19.47
CA THR A 104 -33.28 -13.89 -18.55
C THR A 104 -32.03 -13.35 -19.25
N ALA A 105 -32.19 -12.96 -20.52
CA ALA A 105 -31.22 -12.32 -21.36
C ALA A 105 -31.86 -11.06 -21.96
N THR A 106 -31.03 -10.21 -22.57
CA THR A 106 -31.52 -9.08 -23.35
C THR A 106 -32.48 -9.54 -24.44
N VAL A 107 -33.63 -8.86 -24.57
CA VAL A 107 -34.66 -9.15 -25.57
C VAL A 107 -35.00 -7.91 -26.37
N GLU A 108 -35.20 -8.05 -27.67
CA GLU A 108 -35.70 -6.97 -28.53
C GLU A 108 -37.22 -6.81 -28.36
N ILE A 109 -37.74 -5.58 -28.34
CA ILE A 109 -39.19 -5.30 -28.27
C ILE A 109 -39.98 -6.03 -29.37
N GLY A 110 -39.41 -6.16 -30.58
CA GLY A 110 -40.05 -6.89 -31.67
C GLY A 110 -40.26 -8.38 -31.37
N THR A 111 -39.44 -8.96 -30.50
CA THR A 111 -39.58 -10.35 -30.01
C THR A 111 -40.72 -10.44 -28.98
N ILE A 112 -40.80 -9.48 -28.05
CA ILE A 112 -41.94 -9.39 -27.12
C ILE A 112 -43.27 -9.31 -27.89
N TYR A 113 -43.32 -8.48 -28.94
CA TYR A 113 -44.49 -8.37 -29.82
C TYR A 113 -44.87 -9.72 -30.46
N SER A 114 -43.89 -10.45 -31.00
CA SER A 114 -44.15 -11.71 -31.69
C SER A 114 -44.55 -12.82 -30.72
N ASP A 115 -43.93 -12.87 -29.55
CA ASP A 115 -44.11 -13.95 -28.59
C ASP A 115 -45.44 -13.81 -27.84
N LEU A 116 -45.94 -12.58 -27.65
CA LEU A 116 -47.31 -12.31 -27.23
C LEU A 116 -48.35 -12.62 -28.32
N GLY A 117 -47.92 -12.86 -29.58
CA GLY A 117 -48.83 -13.12 -30.69
C GLY A 117 -49.67 -11.89 -31.10
N LEU A 118 -49.16 -10.69 -30.87
CA LEU A 118 -49.92 -9.46 -31.12
C LEU A 118 -50.21 -9.26 -32.61
N SER A 119 -51.41 -8.77 -32.91
CA SER A 119 -51.82 -8.38 -34.28
C SER A 119 -51.68 -6.88 -34.52
N LYS A 120 -51.57 -6.08 -33.47
CA LYS A 120 -51.40 -4.62 -33.47
C LYS A 120 -50.39 -4.21 -32.41
N GLY A 121 -49.69 -3.11 -32.65
CA GLY A 121 -48.73 -2.59 -31.68
C GLY A 121 -49.41 -2.02 -30.44
N ILE A 122 -48.66 -1.94 -29.34
CA ILE A 122 -49.12 -1.34 -28.09
C ILE A 122 -48.31 -0.07 -27.83
N ASP A 123 -49.01 1.04 -27.67
CA ASP A 123 -48.46 2.36 -27.41
C ASP A 123 -47.69 2.39 -26.08
N ASP A 124 -46.55 3.08 -26.06
CA ASP A 124 -45.69 3.16 -24.87
C ASP A 124 -46.41 3.69 -23.62
N SER A 125 -47.40 4.58 -23.78
CA SER A 125 -48.22 5.09 -22.68
C SER A 125 -49.10 4.02 -22.00
N LYS A 126 -49.31 2.88 -22.67
CA LYS A 126 -49.99 1.70 -22.13
C LYS A 126 -49.04 0.66 -21.53
N VAL A 127 -47.75 0.96 -21.46
CA VAL A 127 -46.75 0.10 -20.80
C VAL A 127 -46.46 0.64 -19.41
N THR A 128 -46.75 -0.18 -18.40
CA THR A 128 -46.30 0.08 -17.02
C THR A 128 -45.01 -0.70 -16.79
N TYR A 129 -43.91 -0.02 -16.50
CA TYR A 129 -42.60 -0.65 -16.28
C TYR A 129 -42.16 -0.47 -14.84
N TYR A 130 -41.80 -1.57 -14.18
CA TYR A 130 -41.17 -1.56 -12.88
C TYR A 130 -39.80 -2.21 -12.96
N GLU A 131 -38.82 -1.60 -12.30
CA GLU A 131 -37.49 -2.16 -12.08
C GLU A 131 -37.26 -2.26 -10.58
N ASP A 132 -37.05 -3.48 -10.10
CA ASP A 132 -36.85 -3.78 -8.69
C ASP A 132 -37.96 -3.19 -7.79
N GLY A 133 -39.21 -3.25 -8.24
CA GLY A 133 -40.37 -2.71 -7.51
C GLY A 133 -40.48 -1.18 -7.52
N ARG A 134 -39.60 -0.45 -8.21
CA ARG A 134 -39.74 0.98 -8.46
C ARG A 134 -40.41 1.22 -9.80
N ASN A 135 -41.42 2.09 -9.84
CA ASN A 135 -42.04 2.50 -11.10
C ASN A 135 -41.03 3.30 -11.95
N GLN A 136 -40.79 2.82 -13.17
CA GLN A 136 -39.88 3.37 -14.17
C GLN A 136 -40.60 3.58 -15.52
N SER A 137 -41.93 3.63 -15.55
CA SER A 137 -42.70 3.76 -16.81
C SER A 137 -42.26 4.96 -17.65
N SER A 138 -41.83 6.07 -17.02
CA SER A 138 -41.33 7.25 -17.73
C SER A 138 -40.03 7.01 -18.53
N THR A 139 -39.31 5.92 -18.29
CA THR A 139 -38.11 5.52 -19.04
C THR A 139 -38.44 4.60 -20.21
N TRP A 140 -39.68 4.12 -20.29
CA TRP A 140 -40.17 3.33 -21.41
C TRP A 140 -40.75 4.24 -22.48
N THR A 141 -39.97 4.55 -23.50
CA THR A 141 -40.32 5.55 -24.53
C THR A 141 -40.62 4.95 -25.91
N GLN A 142 -40.75 3.63 -26.01
CA GLN A 142 -40.93 2.94 -27.29
C GLN A 142 -42.16 2.03 -27.30
N ASP A 143 -42.96 2.14 -28.35
CA ASP A 143 -44.09 1.24 -28.60
C ASP A 143 -43.64 -0.22 -28.74
N ILE A 144 -44.51 -1.13 -28.31
CA ILE A 144 -44.39 -2.56 -28.58
C ILE A 144 -44.86 -2.82 -30.01
N VAL A 145 -43.93 -2.84 -30.96
CA VAL A 145 -44.24 -3.00 -32.39
C VAL A 145 -43.40 -4.07 -33.07
N LYS A 146 -43.99 -4.67 -34.10
CA LYS A 146 -43.35 -5.70 -34.92
C LYS A 146 -42.01 -5.22 -35.49
N GLY A 147 -40.98 -6.03 -35.32
CA GLY A 147 -39.65 -5.79 -35.91
C GLY A 147 -38.82 -4.72 -35.22
N SER A 148 -39.28 -4.15 -34.09
CA SER A 148 -38.46 -3.23 -33.29
C SER A 148 -37.19 -3.90 -32.79
N LYS A 149 -36.05 -3.21 -32.94
CA LYS A 149 -34.70 -3.65 -32.55
C LYS A 149 -34.22 -3.07 -31.22
N VAL A 150 -35.09 -2.36 -30.51
CA VAL A 150 -34.75 -1.77 -29.22
C VAL A 150 -34.71 -2.88 -28.17
N GLU A 151 -33.59 -2.95 -27.45
CA GLU A 151 -33.31 -3.98 -26.45
C GLU A 151 -33.85 -3.58 -25.07
N LYS A 152 -34.30 -4.59 -24.31
CA LYS A 152 -34.83 -4.49 -22.95
C LYS A 152 -34.31 -5.64 -22.08
N GLY A 153 -34.31 -5.43 -20.76
CA GLY A 153 -33.73 -6.37 -19.81
C GLY A 153 -32.20 -6.40 -19.87
N GLY A 154 -31.62 -7.53 -19.50
CA GLY A 154 -30.17 -7.75 -19.51
C GLY A 154 -29.82 -9.19 -19.16
N ASN A 155 -28.60 -9.63 -19.48
CA ASN A 155 -28.10 -10.93 -19.05
C ASN A 155 -28.19 -11.02 -17.52
N GLY A 156 -28.92 -11.97 -16.97
CA GLY A 156 -29.01 -12.13 -15.51
C GLY A 156 -30.20 -11.41 -14.85
N THR A 157 -30.88 -10.53 -15.58
CA THR A 157 -32.10 -9.86 -15.13
C THR A 157 -33.30 -10.69 -15.55
N LEU A 158 -34.20 -10.97 -14.60
CA LEU A 158 -35.49 -11.58 -14.89
C LEU A 158 -36.45 -10.49 -15.39
N LEU A 159 -36.80 -10.53 -16.67
CA LEU A 159 -37.79 -9.65 -17.29
C LEU A 159 -39.09 -10.43 -17.50
N GLU A 160 -40.12 -10.10 -16.75
CA GLU A 160 -41.45 -10.70 -16.83
C GLU A 160 -42.45 -9.71 -17.47
N VAL A 161 -43.29 -10.22 -18.37
CA VAL A 161 -44.31 -9.42 -19.07
C VAL A 161 -45.68 -10.00 -18.79
N TYR A 162 -46.60 -9.12 -18.40
CA TYR A 162 -48.01 -9.42 -18.14
C TYR A 162 -48.86 -8.60 -19.09
N TYR A 163 -49.63 -9.26 -19.95
CA TYR A 163 -50.47 -8.65 -20.96
C TYR A 163 -51.94 -8.67 -20.52
N ASN A 164 -52.58 -7.50 -20.60
CA ASN A 164 -54.01 -7.37 -20.40
C ASN A 164 -54.69 -7.19 -21.75
N ASP A 165 -55.36 -8.24 -22.24
CA ASP A 165 -56.06 -8.26 -23.53
C ASP A 165 -57.22 -7.24 -23.57
N ASP A 166 -58.03 -7.18 -22.51
CA ASP A 166 -59.19 -6.27 -22.43
C ASP A 166 -58.79 -4.79 -22.51
N ALA A 167 -57.66 -4.42 -21.90
CA ALA A 167 -57.14 -3.05 -21.87
C ALA A 167 -56.13 -2.75 -23.00
N GLU A 168 -55.68 -3.78 -23.73
CA GLU A 168 -54.54 -3.75 -24.64
C GLU A 168 -53.31 -3.07 -24.00
N SER A 169 -52.91 -3.49 -22.80
CA SER A 169 -51.82 -2.88 -22.02
C SER A 169 -50.83 -3.91 -21.46
N LEU A 170 -49.61 -3.47 -21.14
CA LEU A 170 -48.56 -4.32 -20.56
C LEU A 170 -48.17 -3.84 -19.17
N THR A 171 -47.92 -4.78 -18.28
CA THR A 171 -47.06 -4.57 -17.11
C THR A 171 -45.76 -5.34 -17.33
N VAL A 172 -44.63 -4.64 -17.31
CA VAL A 172 -43.29 -5.20 -17.51
C VAL A 172 -42.51 -5.05 -16.23
N ILE A 173 -41.95 -6.15 -15.72
CA ILE A 173 -41.23 -6.19 -14.45
C ILE A 173 -39.81 -6.67 -14.70
N ALA A 174 -38.81 -5.87 -14.31
CA ALA A 174 -37.41 -6.27 -14.28
C ALA A 174 -36.97 -6.51 -12.83
N ILE A 175 -36.48 -7.72 -12.54
CA ILE A 175 -35.89 -8.09 -11.24
C ILE A 175 -34.41 -8.36 -11.46
N ASN A 176 -33.58 -7.55 -10.83
CA ASN A 176 -32.14 -7.60 -10.97
C ASN A 176 -31.51 -8.49 -9.88
N THR A 177 -30.45 -9.20 -10.27
CA THR A 177 -29.59 -9.96 -9.36
C THR A 177 -28.34 -9.16 -9.05
N TYR A 178 -28.07 -8.95 -7.76
CA TYR A 178 -26.94 -8.19 -7.24
C TYR A 178 -25.95 -9.10 -6.51
N VAL A 179 -24.74 -8.58 -6.26
CA VAL A 179 -23.66 -9.33 -5.61
C VAL A 179 -23.32 -8.72 -4.25
N GLY A 180 -23.22 -9.58 -3.23
CA GLY A 180 -22.78 -9.22 -1.89
C GLY A 180 -21.61 -10.08 -1.41
N LYS A 181 -20.86 -9.58 -0.43
CA LYS A 181 -19.83 -10.34 0.30
C LYS A 181 -20.18 -10.39 1.78
N ILE A 182 -20.39 -11.59 2.33
CA ILE A 182 -20.80 -11.79 3.72
C ILE A 182 -19.72 -11.26 4.68
N THR A 183 -20.13 -10.46 5.65
CA THR A 183 -19.24 -9.91 6.68
C THR A 183 -19.38 -10.65 8.01
N ALA A 184 -20.60 -11.09 8.36
CA ALA A 184 -20.88 -11.88 9.55
C ALA A 184 -22.23 -12.58 9.46
N SER A 185 -22.38 -13.66 10.24
CA SER A 185 -23.60 -14.46 10.36
C SER A 185 -24.00 -14.55 11.82
N TYR A 186 -25.29 -14.40 12.10
CA TYR A 186 -25.84 -14.34 13.45
C TYR A 186 -26.94 -15.40 13.59
N LYS A 187 -26.82 -16.23 14.63
CA LYS A 187 -27.86 -17.18 14.99
C LYS A 187 -29.08 -16.44 15.53
N ALA A 188 -30.26 -17.06 15.41
CA ALA A 188 -31.46 -16.58 16.05
C ALA A 188 -31.26 -16.41 17.57
N SER A 189 -31.93 -15.40 18.11
CA SER A 189 -31.99 -15.05 19.53
C SER A 189 -33.44 -15.03 19.99
N THR A 190 -33.69 -14.79 21.27
CA THR A 190 -35.06 -14.67 21.80
C THR A 190 -35.83 -13.46 21.25
N THR A 191 -35.15 -12.51 20.59
CA THR A 191 -35.74 -11.24 20.13
C THR A 191 -35.51 -10.95 18.65
N LYS A 192 -34.76 -11.79 17.94
CA LYS A 192 -34.42 -11.62 16.52
C LYS A 192 -34.19 -12.98 15.87
N ASP A 193 -34.67 -13.15 14.65
CA ASP A 193 -34.39 -14.33 13.85
C ASP A 193 -32.92 -14.38 13.40
N ALA A 194 -32.50 -15.49 12.80
CA ALA A 194 -31.17 -15.62 12.25
C ALA A 194 -31.00 -14.66 11.06
N TYR A 195 -29.83 -14.05 10.95
CA TYR A 195 -29.56 -13.09 9.89
C TYR A 195 -28.07 -13.02 9.55
N VAL A 196 -27.78 -12.54 8.35
CA VAL A 196 -26.42 -12.21 7.91
C VAL A 196 -26.27 -10.72 7.69
N THR A 197 -25.05 -10.22 7.84
CA THR A 197 -24.64 -8.91 7.33
C THR A 197 -23.65 -9.09 6.20
N PHE A 198 -23.64 -8.17 5.25
CA PHE A 198 -22.79 -8.22 4.07
C PHE A 198 -22.47 -6.83 3.54
N THR A 199 -21.42 -6.75 2.72
CA THR A 199 -21.12 -5.55 1.93
C THR A 199 -21.60 -5.79 0.50
N ALA A 200 -22.52 -4.96 0.02
CA ALA A 200 -22.94 -4.97 -1.38
C ALA A 200 -21.75 -4.61 -2.28
N LYS A 201 -21.47 -5.46 -3.27
CA LYS A 201 -20.55 -5.17 -4.38
C LYS A 201 -21.28 -4.45 -5.51
N THR A 202 -22.56 -4.76 -5.71
CA THR A 202 -23.49 -4.07 -6.61
C THR A 202 -24.85 -3.92 -5.92
N GLY A 203 -25.66 -2.95 -6.35
CA GLY A 203 -26.99 -2.71 -5.76
C GLY A 203 -26.94 -2.15 -4.33
N ALA A 204 -28.10 -2.19 -3.66
CA ALA A 204 -28.29 -1.75 -2.29
C ALA A 204 -28.48 -2.93 -1.34
N GLY A 205 -28.25 -2.74 -0.04
CA GLY A 205 -28.46 -3.77 0.99
C GLY A 205 -27.26 -3.97 1.89
N SER A 206 -27.51 -4.51 3.08
CA SER A 206 -26.47 -4.74 4.10
C SER A 206 -26.77 -5.89 5.07
N SER A 207 -28.02 -6.33 5.16
CA SER A 207 -28.44 -7.47 5.96
C SER A 207 -29.58 -8.25 5.33
N TYR A 208 -29.70 -9.52 5.67
CA TYR A 208 -30.79 -10.39 5.24
C TYR A 208 -31.10 -11.42 6.34
N GLU A 209 -32.38 -11.55 6.68
CA GLU A 209 -32.86 -12.57 7.62
C GLU A 209 -32.93 -13.91 6.90
N THR A 210 -32.27 -14.93 7.45
CA THR A 210 -32.12 -16.24 6.83
C THR A 210 -31.68 -17.28 7.85
N ASP A 211 -32.25 -18.48 7.75
CA ASP A 211 -31.82 -19.66 8.51
C ASP A 211 -30.67 -20.42 7.81
N ASP A 212 -30.34 -20.05 6.57
CA ASP A 212 -29.23 -20.64 5.83
C ASP A 212 -27.89 -20.25 6.45
N SER A 213 -26.95 -21.19 6.40
CA SER A 213 -25.61 -20.98 6.96
C SER A 213 -24.66 -20.40 5.91
N TYR A 214 -24.28 -19.14 6.12
CA TYR A 214 -23.24 -18.47 5.34
C TYR A 214 -21.97 -18.26 6.17
N SER A 215 -20.81 -18.38 5.53
CA SER A 215 -19.51 -18.09 6.13
C SER A 215 -19.08 -16.65 5.82
N LYS A 216 -18.22 -16.10 6.68
CA LYS A 216 -17.56 -14.83 6.39
C LYS A 216 -16.80 -14.95 5.07
N ASP A 217 -16.84 -13.89 4.28
CA ASP A 217 -16.23 -13.75 2.96
C ASP A 217 -16.91 -14.54 1.81
N ASP A 218 -17.98 -15.28 2.09
CA ASP A 218 -18.81 -15.89 1.05
C ASP A 218 -19.36 -14.83 0.08
N ILE A 219 -19.36 -15.16 -1.21
CA ILE A 219 -19.99 -14.34 -2.25
C ILE A 219 -21.41 -14.84 -2.46
N VAL A 220 -22.36 -13.93 -2.30
CA VAL A 220 -23.79 -14.20 -2.42
C VAL A 220 -24.42 -13.38 -3.54
N LEU A 221 -25.44 -13.96 -4.15
CA LEU A 221 -26.36 -13.29 -5.06
C LEU A 221 -27.61 -12.92 -4.28
N TYR A 222 -28.20 -11.76 -4.58
CA TYR A 222 -29.42 -11.35 -3.91
C TYR A 222 -30.28 -10.44 -4.80
N THR A 223 -31.58 -10.42 -4.53
CA THR A 223 -32.53 -9.47 -5.16
C THR A 223 -32.94 -8.40 -4.16
N TYR A 224 -33.06 -7.15 -4.59
CA TYR A 224 -33.44 -6.03 -3.72
C TYR A 224 -34.70 -5.36 -4.24
N SER A 225 -35.70 -5.14 -3.40
CA SER A 225 -36.87 -4.33 -3.74
C SER A 225 -36.70 -2.89 -3.29
N SER A 226 -37.10 -1.97 -4.16
CA SER A 226 -37.24 -0.53 -3.93
C SER A 226 -38.69 -0.09 -3.80
N LYS A 227 -39.64 -1.03 -3.69
CA LYS A 227 -41.07 -0.73 -3.50
C LYS A 227 -41.28 0.04 -2.20
N ALA A 228 -42.01 1.15 -2.28
CA ALA A 228 -42.29 1.98 -1.11
C ALA A 228 -43.05 1.17 -0.05
N GLY A 229 -42.55 1.18 1.19
CA GLY A 229 -43.12 0.40 2.29
C GLY A 229 -42.69 -1.07 2.35
N ASP A 230 -41.94 -1.56 1.34
CA ASP A 230 -41.43 -2.93 1.29
C ASP A 230 -39.99 -3.00 0.77
N ALA A 231 -39.20 -1.95 1.00
CA ALA A 231 -37.83 -1.87 0.52
C ALA A 231 -36.88 -2.79 1.32
N GLY A 232 -35.99 -3.49 0.63
CA GLY A 232 -35.02 -4.38 1.27
C GLY A 232 -34.65 -5.60 0.41
N VAL A 233 -33.72 -6.41 0.93
CA VAL A 233 -33.31 -7.68 0.30
C VAL A 233 -34.47 -8.68 0.40
N LYS A 234 -34.83 -9.31 -0.73
CA LYS A 234 -35.96 -10.25 -0.82
C LYS A 234 -35.55 -11.71 -0.98
N SER A 235 -34.36 -11.95 -1.52
CA SER A 235 -33.78 -13.29 -1.64
C SER A 235 -32.27 -13.19 -1.53
N MET A 236 -31.64 -14.27 -1.08
CA MET A 236 -30.19 -14.42 -1.08
C MET A 236 -29.84 -15.89 -1.32
N ALA A 237 -28.79 -16.12 -2.09
CA ALA A 237 -28.23 -17.45 -2.31
C ALA A 237 -26.70 -17.37 -2.46
N LEU A 238 -26.00 -18.46 -2.13
CA LEU A 238 -24.57 -18.56 -2.39
C LEU A 238 -24.32 -18.57 -3.92
N ALA A 239 -23.36 -17.77 -4.39
CA ALA A 239 -23.03 -17.72 -5.81
C ALA A 239 -22.28 -18.99 -6.24
N GLU A 240 -22.61 -19.53 -7.42
CA GLU A 240 -21.83 -20.63 -8.01
C GLU A 240 -20.43 -20.11 -8.36
N LYS A 241 -19.39 -20.83 -7.93
CA LYS A 241 -17.99 -20.45 -8.14
C LYS A 241 -17.32 -21.38 -9.13
N VAL A 242 -16.77 -20.81 -10.21
CA VAL A 242 -15.88 -21.48 -11.15
C VAL A 242 -14.46 -20.94 -10.94
N THR A 243 -13.47 -21.82 -10.83
CA THR A 243 -12.06 -21.44 -10.74
C THR A 243 -11.29 -22.07 -11.90
N GLY A 244 -10.38 -21.31 -12.49
CA GLY A 244 -9.55 -21.78 -13.60
C GLY A 244 -8.63 -20.69 -14.13
N LYS A 245 -7.87 -21.00 -15.18
CA LYS A 245 -6.94 -20.07 -15.79
C LYS A 245 -7.68 -19.08 -16.69
N MET A 246 -7.51 -17.77 -16.45
CA MET A 246 -8.11 -16.74 -17.32
C MET A 246 -7.41 -16.75 -18.69
N ASN A 247 -8.12 -17.11 -19.75
CA ASN A 247 -7.59 -17.05 -21.12
C ASN A 247 -7.64 -15.63 -21.69
N GLY A 248 -8.61 -14.83 -21.24
CA GLY A 248 -8.80 -13.45 -21.69
C GLY A 248 -10.15 -12.90 -21.26
N PHE A 249 -10.41 -11.64 -21.59
CA PHE A 249 -11.68 -10.97 -21.32
C PHE A 249 -11.96 -9.90 -22.36
N THR A 250 -13.23 -9.49 -22.45
CA THR A 250 -13.63 -8.26 -23.13
C THR A 250 -14.28 -7.35 -22.10
N ALA A 251 -13.69 -6.16 -21.89
CA ALA A 251 -14.16 -5.21 -20.88
C ALA A 251 -15.67 -4.96 -21.02
N GLU A 252 -16.35 -4.91 -19.88
CA GLU A 252 -17.82 -4.78 -19.75
C GLU A 252 -18.67 -5.88 -20.43
N LYS A 253 -18.07 -6.89 -21.05
CA LYS A 253 -18.81 -7.89 -21.85
C LYS A 253 -18.67 -9.31 -21.34
N ASN A 254 -17.46 -9.83 -21.17
CA ASN A 254 -17.25 -11.24 -20.82
C ASN A 254 -15.84 -11.51 -20.30
N VAL A 255 -15.69 -12.66 -19.63
CA VAL A 255 -14.41 -13.27 -19.25
C VAL A 255 -14.37 -14.70 -19.80
N THR A 256 -13.19 -15.18 -20.19
CA THR A 256 -12.98 -16.57 -20.62
C THR A 256 -12.01 -17.25 -19.67
N VAL A 257 -12.44 -18.36 -19.09
CA VAL A 257 -11.69 -19.15 -18.09
C VAL A 257 -11.72 -20.63 -18.49
N ASP A 258 -10.55 -21.26 -18.56
CA ASP A 258 -10.36 -22.64 -19.04
C ASP A 258 -11.11 -22.97 -20.34
N GLY A 259 -11.12 -22.02 -21.28
CA GLY A 259 -11.77 -22.14 -22.58
C GLY A 259 -13.28 -21.85 -22.58
N THR A 260 -13.91 -21.65 -21.41
CA THR A 260 -15.33 -21.32 -21.30
C THR A 260 -15.53 -19.81 -21.18
N THR A 261 -16.35 -19.22 -22.05
CA THR A 261 -16.67 -17.78 -22.02
C THR A 261 -17.94 -17.52 -21.22
N TYR A 262 -17.83 -16.71 -20.18
CA TYR A 262 -18.93 -16.24 -19.34
C TYR A 262 -19.24 -14.79 -19.68
N LYS A 263 -20.45 -14.52 -20.21
CA LYS A 263 -20.91 -13.14 -20.42
C LYS A 263 -21.16 -12.47 -19.08
N LYS A 264 -20.89 -11.17 -18.99
CA LYS A 264 -21.14 -10.36 -17.80
C LYS A 264 -22.64 -10.33 -17.50
N SER A 265 -22.99 -10.50 -16.22
CA SER A 265 -24.34 -10.22 -15.72
C SER A 265 -24.58 -8.71 -15.71
N ALA A 266 -25.78 -8.28 -16.07
CA ALA A 266 -26.15 -6.87 -16.26
C ALA A 266 -25.89 -6.03 -15.00
N ASN A 267 -26.17 -6.60 -13.83
CA ASN A 267 -25.96 -5.99 -12.52
C ASN A 267 -24.80 -6.61 -11.74
N GLY A 268 -23.93 -7.34 -12.44
CA GLY A 268 -22.65 -7.82 -11.91
C GLY A 268 -21.59 -6.72 -11.85
N THR A 269 -20.49 -7.00 -11.17
CA THR A 269 -19.33 -6.10 -11.11
C THR A 269 -18.72 -5.88 -12.49
N SER A 270 -18.16 -4.70 -12.74
CA SER A 270 -17.43 -4.40 -13.98
C SER A 270 -16.27 -5.36 -14.24
N ILE A 271 -16.14 -5.78 -15.49
CA ILE A 271 -14.95 -6.46 -16.02
C ILE A 271 -14.08 -5.36 -16.62
N THR A 272 -12.98 -5.04 -15.96
CA THR A 272 -12.17 -3.84 -16.28
C THR A 272 -10.93 -4.19 -17.10
N PRO A 273 -10.37 -3.23 -17.87
CA PRO A 273 -9.10 -3.42 -18.57
C PRO A 273 -7.92 -3.80 -17.68
N GLY A 274 -7.96 -3.45 -16.38
CA GLY A 274 -6.90 -3.78 -15.43
C GLY A 274 -6.81 -5.26 -15.06
N MET A 275 -7.81 -6.06 -15.44
CA MET A 275 -7.76 -7.53 -15.33
C MET A 275 -6.75 -8.17 -16.29
N ASN A 276 -6.09 -7.39 -17.15
CA ASN A 276 -5.04 -7.86 -18.07
C ASN A 276 -3.90 -8.59 -17.36
N THR A 277 -3.60 -8.23 -16.10
CA THR A 277 -2.56 -8.89 -15.28
C THR A 277 -2.96 -10.26 -14.78
N SER A 278 -4.26 -10.56 -14.81
CA SER A 278 -4.84 -11.83 -14.39
C SER A 278 -4.93 -12.84 -15.53
N VAL A 279 -4.79 -12.39 -16.79
CA VAL A 279 -4.71 -13.28 -17.95
C VAL A 279 -3.51 -14.21 -17.81
N GLY A 280 -3.74 -15.53 -17.95
CA GLY A 280 -2.77 -16.59 -17.76
C GLY A 280 -2.65 -17.09 -16.31
N LYS A 281 -3.26 -16.41 -15.33
CA LYS A 281 -3.31 -16.80 -13.92
C LYS A 281 -4.64 -17.46 -13.57
N ASP A 282 -4.67 -18.14 -12.43
CA ASP A 282 -5.90 -18.69 -11.87
C ASP A 282 -6.75 -17.57 -11.28
N VAL A 283 -8.03 -17.54 -11.65
CA VAL A 283 -9.04 -16.58 -11.18
C VAL A 283 -10.31 -17.32 -10.77
N SER A 284 -11.21 -16.65 -10.05
CA SER A 284 -12.54 -17.19 -9.76
C SER A 284 -13.64 -16.34 -10.38
N VAL A 285 -14.58 -16.98 -11.06
CA VAL A 285 -15.78 -16.35 -11.61
C VAL A 285 -16.98 -16.85 -10.81
N TYR A 286 -17.73 -15.92 -10.25
CA TYR A 286 -18.98 -16.17 -9.54
C TYR A 286 -20.14 -15.91 -10.50
N LEU A 287 -20.93 -16.94 -10.74
CA LEU A 287 -22.02 -16.93 -11.72
C LEU A 287 -23.33 -16.53 -11.05
N ASP A 288 -24.19 -15.82 -11.78
CA ASP A 288 -25.59 -15.69 -11.43
C ASP A 288 -26.37 -16.99 -11.71
N GLN A 289 -27.64 -17.02 -11.29
CA GLN A 289 -28.50 -18.20 -11.43
C GLN A 289 -28.76 -18.64 -12.89
N TYR A 290 -28.36 -17.84 -13.87
CA TYR A 290 -28.51 -18.12 -15.30
C TYR A 290 -27.16 -18.39 -16.00
N GLY A 291 -26.06 -18.47 -15.23
CA GLY A 291 -24.73 -18.79 -15.73
C GLY A 291 -23.92 -17.61 -16.25
N TYR A 292 -24.33 -16.36 -15.97
CA TYR A 292 -23.56 -15.17 -16.35
C TYR A 292 -22.59 -14.74 -15.23
N ALA A 293 -21.44 -14.18 -15.58
CA ALA A 293 -20.43 -13.72 -14.63
C ALA A 293 -20.96 -12.50 -13.84
N ALA A 294 -21.33 -12.73 -12.58
CA ALA A 294 -21.79 -11.70 -11.66
C ALA A 294 -20.61 -11.01 -10.94
N PHE A 295 -19.57 -11.76 -10.60
CA PHE A 295 -18.34 -11.21 -10.03
C PHE A 295 -17.11 -11.99 -10.50
N VAL A 296 -16.05 -11.29 -10.90
CA VAL A 296 -14.76 -11.89 -11.26
C VAL A 296 -13.75 -11.48 -10.20
N ASP A 297 -13.27 -12.46 -9.44
CA ASP A 297 -12.23 -12.30 -8.45
C ASP A 297 -10.86 -12.46 -9.13
N ALA A 298 -10.33 -11.33 -9.57
CA ALA A 298 -9.09 -11.19 -10.33
C ALA A 298 -8.38 -9.90 -9.89
N ASP A 299 -7.05 -9.86 -10.01
CA ASP A 299 -6.29 -8.61 -9.92
C ASP A 299 -6.71 -7.72 -11.07
N ASP A 300 -7.23 -6.54 -10.75
CA ASP A 300 -7.76 -5.54 -11.66
C ASP A 300 -6.89 -4.27 -11.72
N THR A 301 -5.65 -4.36 -11.24
CA THR A 301 -4.72 -3.24 -11.23
C THR A 301 -3.91 -3.16 -12.52
N LEU A 302 -3.98 -2.00 -13.18
CA LEU A 302 -3.08 -1.70 -14.30
C LEU A 302 -1.62 -1.68 -13.81
N GLN A 303 -0.75 -2.28 -14.62
CA GLN A 303 0.69 -2.24 -14.42
C GLN A 303 1.30 -1.13 -15.23
N TYR A 304 2.35 -0.50 -14.69
CA TYR A 304 2.98 0.65 -15.30
C TYR A 304 4.50 0.47 -15.41
N ALA A 305 5.07 1.14 -16.39
CA ALA A 305 6.51 1.27 -16.55
C ALA A 305 6.84 2.65 -17.12
N VAL A 306 8.09 3.07 -16.97
CA VAL A 306 8.64 4.29 -17.55
C VAL A 306 9.44 3.94 -18.79
N ILE A 307 9.21 4.65 -19.89
CA ILE A 307 9.98 4.48 -21.12
C ILE A 307 11.36 5.12 -20.94
N LEU A 308 12.41 4.32 -20.96
CA LEU A 308 13.80 4.81 -20.90
C LEU A 308 14.42 4.98 -22.28
N ALA A 309 14.04 4.13 -23.23
CA ALA A 309 14.50 4.20 -24.61
C ALA A 309 13.56 3.39 -25.52
N TYR A 310 13.53 3.74 -26.79
CA TYR A 310 12.84 3.00 -27.83
C TYR A 310 13.66 2.97 -29.10
N GLU A 311 13.68 1.82 -29.75
CA GLU A 311 14.31 1.58 -31.02
C GLU A 311 13.27 1.00 -31.98
N LYS A 312 13.08 1.66 -33.12
CA LYS A 312 12.23 1.16 -34.19
C LYS A 312 12.78 -0.19 -34.68
N GLY A 313 11.87 -1.13 -34.93
CA GLY A 313 12.20 -2.42 -35.54
C GLY A 313 12.79 -2.29 -36.95
N SER A 314 13.46 -3.36 -37.38
CA SER A 314 14.01 -3.52 -38.72
C SER A 314 13.08 -4.41 -39.57
N ARG A 315 13.49 -4.79 -40.79
CA ARG A 315 12.70 -5.72 -41.62
C ARG A 315 12.54 -7.11 -40.98
N LEU A 316 13.48 -7.52 -40.13
CA LEU A 316 13.51 -8.85 -39.51
C LEU A 316 13.48 -8.80 -37.97
N ASP A 317 13.57 -7.61 -37.37
CA ASP A 317 13.58 -7.44 -35.92
C ASP A 317 12.36 -6.64 -35.46
N SER A 318 11.72 -7.08 -34.38
CA SER A 318 10.66 -6.33 -33.71
C SER A 318 11.18 -5.00 -33.16
N PRO A 319 10.34 -3.96 -33.07
CA PRO A 319 10.67 -2.76 -32.31
C PRO A 319 10.94 -3.12 -30.85
N ARG A 320 11.82 -2.37 -30.19
CA ARG A 320 12.23 -2.66 -28.80
C ARG A 320 12.14 -1.43 -27.93
N ALA A 321 11.76 -1.62 -26.67
CA ALA A 321 11.82 -0.58 -25.64
C ALA A 321 12.68 -1.03 -24.46
N LYS A 322 13.41 -0.09 -23.85
CA LYS A 322 13.95 -0.26 -22.50
C LYS A 322 12.97 0.39 -21.52
N LEU A 323 12.46 -0.41 -20.59
CA LEU A 323 11.47 0.02 -19.60
C LEU A 323 12.10 0.01 -18.20
N LEU A 324 11.66 0.93 -17.35
CA LEU A 324 11.84 0.93 -15.90
C LEU A 324 10.51 0.59 -15.24
N PHE A 325 10.44 -0.54 -14.54
CA PHE A 325 9.22 -0.95 -13.83
C PHE A 325 9.09 -0.23 -12.49
N THR A 326 7.89 -0.27 -11.94
CA THR A 326 7.56 0.37 -10.65
C THR A 326 8.34 -0.19 -9.47
N ASP A 327 8.94 -1.38 -9.60
CA ASP A 327 9.83 -1.99 -8.59
C ASP A 327 11.29 -1.49 -8.69
N GLY A 328 11.61 -0.62 -9.66
CA GLY A 328 12.95 -0.09 -9.88
C GLY A 328 13.81 -0.92 -10.84
N THR A 329 13.34 -2.07 -11.31
CA THR A 329 14.07 -2.91 -12.27
C THR A 329 13.94 -2.39 -13.69
N THR A 330 14.89 -2.76 -14.57
CA THR A 330 14.79 -2.43 -16.00
C THR A 330 14.82 -3.67 -16.88
N LYS A 331 14.06 -3.66 -17.98
CA LYS A 331 14.05 -4.75 -18.98
C LYS A 331 14.03 -4.15 -20.38
N LYS A 332 14.69 -4.84 -21.32
CA LYS A 332 14.49 -4.63 -22.75
C LYS A 332 13.40 -5.57 -23.23
N VAL A 333 12.41 -5.04 -23.92
CA VAL A 333 11.23 -5.78 -24.35
C VAL A 333 10.97 -5.57 -25.83
N ASP A 334 10.42 -6.59 -26.49
CA ASP A 334 9.88 -6.45 -27.83
C ASP A 334 8.52 -5.76 -27.75
N VAL A 335 8.28 -4.80 -28.65
CA VAL A 335 7.10 -3.93 -28.64
C VAL A 335 6.20 -4.30 -29.81
N LYS A 336 4.99 -4.73 -29.48
CA LYS A 336 3.92 -5.00 -30.44
C LYS A 336 3.30 -3.72 -30.98
N ALA A 337 3.02 -2.78 -30.07
CA ALA A 337 2.35 -1.53 -30.42
C ALA A 337 2.63 -0.43 -29.38
N LEU A 338 2.70 0.81 -29.87
CA LEU A 338 2.68 2.03 -29.08
C LEU A 338 1.31 2.69 -29.24
N LYS A 339 0.68 3.07 -28.14
CA LYS A 339 -0.66 3.66 -28.11
C LYS A 339 -0.70 4.94 -27.29
N LYS A 340 -1.46 5.92 -27.78
CA LYS A 340 -1.81 7.13 -27.02
C LYS A 340 -2.75 6.79 -25.88
N ASP A 341 -3.03 7.76 -25.03
CA ASP A 341 -3.95 7.64 -23.88
C ASP A 341 -5.36 7.14 -24.27
N ASN A 342 -5.87 7.57 -25.43
CA ASN A 342 -7.14 7.13 -26.00
C ASN A 342 -7.06 5.77 -26.72
N SER A 343 -5.98 5.01 -26.51
CA SER A 343 -5.71 3.70 -27.13
C SER A 343 -5.56 3.69 -28.65
N THR A 344 -5.47 4.86 -29.31
CA THR A 344 -5.14 4.94 -30.74
C THR A 344 -3.65 4.72 -30.98
N ALA A 345 -3.29 4.27 -32.18
CA ALA A 345 -1.89 4.04 -32.53
C ALA A 345 -1.07 5.35 -32.45
N SER A 346 0.09 5.28 -31.80
CA SER A 346 1.05 6.39 -31.76
C SER A 346 1.76 6.53 -33.10
N SER A 347 1.98 7.78 -33.51
CA SER A 347 2.76 8.07 -34.72
C SER A 347 4.25 7.76 -34.54
N SER A 348 4.72 7.72 -33.29
CA SER A 348 6.10 7.38 -32.93
C SER A 348 6.46 5.90 -33.18
N ALA A 349 5.48 5.02 -33.44
CA ALA A 349 5.73 3.61 -33.73
C ALA A 349 6.69 3.41 -34.93
N GLY A 350 6.68 4.34 -35.90
CA GLY A 350 7.48 4.29 -37.11
C GLY A 350 8.85 5.01 -37.03
N SER A 351 9.21 5.61 -35.91
CA SER A 351 10.40 6.47 -35.75
C SER A 351 11.09 6.29 -34.39
N ILE A 352 12.14 7.05 -34.12
CA ILE A 352 12.67 7.20 -32.75
C ILE A 352 11.66 8.03 -31.95
N LEU A 353 11.51 7.75 -30.64
CA LEU A 353 10.66 8.56 -29.78
C LEU A 353 11.25 9.97 -29.62
N PRO A 354 10.42 11.02 -29.53
CA PRO A 354 10.90 12.35 -29.20
C PRO A 354 11.60 12.38 -27.83
N GLY A 355 12.40 13.43 -27.61
CA GLY A 355 12.87 13.77 -26.26
C GLY A 355 11.68 14.08 -25.33
N TYR A 356 11.93 14.10 -24.02
CA TYR A 356 10.90 14.18 -22.98
C TYR A 356 10.06 15.48 -22.97
N ALA A 357 10.49 16.54 -23.66
CA ALA A 357 9.85 17.87 -23.59
C ALA A 357 8.84 18.13 -24.73
N SER A 358 8.39 17.11 -25.47
CA SER A 358 7.38 17.33 -26.52
C SER A 358 5.98 17.37 -25.94
N ALA A 359 5.31 18.52 -26.07
CA ALA A 359 3.92 18.74 -25.69
C ALA A 359 2.92 18.05 -26.66
N ASN A 360 3.20 16.82 -27.09
CA ASN A 360 2.33 16.02 -27.93
C ASN A 360 1.75 14.86 -27.13
N SER A 361 0.48 14.50 -27.37
CA SER A 361 -0.15 13.27 -26.87
C SER A 361 0.46 12.00 -27.50
N GLU A 362 1.78 11.95 -27.61
CA GLU A 362 2.58 10.87 -28.19
C GLU A 362 3.54 10.36 -27.13
N LEU A 363 4.02 9.12 -27.29
CA LEU A 363 4.95 8.55 -26.34
C LEU A 363 6.35 9.15 -26.53
N ASN A 364 6.99 9.48 -25.42
CA ASN A 364 8.27 10.15 -25.28
C ASN A 364 9.16 9.43 -24.24
N LYS A 365 10.44 9.82 -24.18
CA LYS A 365 11.33 9.35 -23.10
C LYS A 365 10.80 9.88 -21.75
N TYR A 366 10.81 9.02 -20.72
CA TYR A 366 10.33 9.24 -19.36
C TYR A 366 8.82 9.27 -19.14
N ASP A 367 8.04 9.00 -20.20
CA ASP A 367 6.61 8.79 -20.03
C ASP A 367 6.32 7.53 -19.22
N VAL A 368 5.29 7.63 -18.39
CA VAL A 368 4.69 6.48 -17.73
C VAL A 368 3.69 5.88 -18.71
N VAL A 369 3.84 4.60 -19.00
CA VAL A 369 2.91 3.81 -19.80
C VAL A 369 2.28 2.73 -18.95
N SER A 370 1.01 2.44 -19.22
CA SER A 370 0.46 1.13 -18.87
C SER A 370 0.88 0.11 -19.94
N TYR A 371 0.99 -1.16 -19.57
CA TYR A 371 1.38 -2.19 -20.53
C TYR A 371 0.57 -3.48 -20.42
N THR A 372 0.47 -4.18 -21.55
CA THR A 372 -0.04 -5.55 -21.67
C THR A 372 1.04 -6.39 -22.36
N VAL A 373 1.10 -7.68 -22.03
CA VAL A 373 2.06 -8.63 -22.60
C VAL A 373 1.26 -9.77 -23.23
N ASN A 374 1.53 -10.10 -24.49
CA ASN A 374 0.88 -11.21 -25.17
C ASN A 374 1.64 -12.54 -24.95
N SER A 375 1.12 -13.63 -25.53
CA SER A 375 1.73 -14.96 -25.41
C SER A 375 3.13 -15.08 -26.04
N ASP A 376 3.48 -14.15 -26.93
CA ASP A 376 4.79 -14.10 -27.60
C ASP A 376 5.79 -13.20 -26.85
N GLU A 377 5.46 -12.81 -25.61
CA GLU A 377 6.21 -11.86 -24.76
C GLU A 377 6.36 -10.45 -25.35
N GLU A 378 5.51 -10.07 -26.32
CA GLU A 378 5.52 -8.73 -26.92
C GLU A 378 4.63 -7.76 -26.11
N TYR A 379 5.11 -6.52 -25.97
CA TYR A 379 4.50 -5.49 -25.14
C TYR A 379 3.67 -4.53 -25.98
N THR A 380 2.42 -4.27 -25.57
CA THR A 380 1.69 -3.08 -26.02
C THR A 380 1.77 -2.03 -24.93
N LEU A 381 2.36 -0.89 -25.27
CA LEU A 381 2.58 0.24 -24.36
C LEU A 381 1.55 1.32 -24.65
N THR A 382 0.80 1.74 -23.63
CA THR A 382 -0.23 2.78 -23.75
C THR A 382 0.12 3.93 -22.82
N LEU A 383 0.24 5.15 -23.38
CA LEU A 383 0.54 6.37 -22.63
C LEU A 383 -0.43 6.52 -21.45
N ALA A 384 0.12 6.69 -20.25
CA ALA A 384 -0.62 6.92 -19.01
C ALA A 384 -0.30 8.29 -18.40
N ALA A 385 0.95 8.76 -18.51
CA ALA A 385 1.33 10.12 -18.17
C ALA A 385 2.60 10.56 -18.93
N ASP A 386 2.61 11.80 -19.41
CA ASP A 386 3.72 12.47 -20.10
C ASP A 386 4.81 12.94 -19.13
N ALA A 387 6.07 12.81 -19.54
CA ALA A 387 7.16 13.56 -18.93
C ALA A 387 7.06 15.06 -19.24
N ARG A 388 7.38 15.90 -18.25
CA ARG A 388 7.32 17.36 -18.32
C ARG A 388 8.51 18.02 -17.65
N ASP A 389 8.71 19.30 -17.91
CA ASP A 389 9.74 20.09 -17.22
C ASP A 389 9.29 20.41 -15.79
N ALA A 390 10.17 20.14 -14.81
CA ALA A 390 9.95 20.59 -13.45
C ALA A 390 10.10 22.12 -13.33
N ALA A 391 9.32 22.76 -12.45
CA ALA A 391 9.41 24.21 -12.22
C ALA A 391 10.67 24.57 -11.42
N VAL A 392 11.65 25.19 -12.08
CA VAL A 392 12.94 25.56 -11.46
C VAL A 392 12.75 26.52 -10.28
N GLY A 393 13.49 26.28 -9.18
CA GLY A 393 13.51 27.14 -7.99
C GLY A 393 12.35 26.96 -7.00
N PHE A 394 11.26 26.31 -7.42
CA PHE A 394 10.10 26.03 -6.56
C PHE A 394 9.78 24.53 -6.45
N ALA A 395 10.10 23.74 -7.46
CA ALA A 395 9.87 22.30 -7.43
C ALA A 395 10.69 21.66 -6.31
N LYS A 396 9.98 20.96 -5.42
CA LYS A 396 10.57 20.17 -4.36
C LYS A 396 9.67 19.00 -4.01
N ILE A 397 10.30 17.86 -3.73
CA ILE A 397 9.67 16.75 -3.03
C ILE A 397 10.37 16.68 -1.68
N THR A 398 9.63 16.88 -0.60
CA THR A 398 10.18 16.82 0.76
C THR A 398 9.69 15.55 1.42
N LYS A 399 10.64 14.73 1.88
CA LYS A 399 10.40 13.51 2.64
C LYS A 399 9.41 13.77 3.78
N GLY A 400 8.35 12.96 3.81
CA GLY A 400 7.28 13.03 4.81
C GLY A 400 6.28 14.18 4.63
N ILE A 401 6.45 15.08 3.67
CA ILE A 401 5.51 16.17 3.39
C ILE A 401 4.63 15.76 2.20
N PRO A 402 3.32 15.51 2.40
CA PRO A 402 2.44 15.02 1.33
C PRO A 402 2.33 15.93 0.12
N SER A 403 2.52 17.25 0.26
CA SER A 403 2.29 18.19 -0.83
C SER A 403 3.34 18.08 -1.94
N LEU A 404 2.88 17.99 -3.18
CA LEU A 404 3.67 18.07 -4.41
C LEU A 404 3.46 19.42 -5.13
N ALA A 405 2.92 20.43 -4.45
CA ALA A 405 2.61 21.73 -5.05
C ALA A 405 3.87 22.39 -5.63
N GLY A 406 3.76 22.90 -6.86
CA GLY A 406 4.86 23.59 -7.55
C GLY A 406 5.94 22.66 -8.13
N THR A 407 5.77 21.33 -8.09
CA THR A 407 6.72 20.38 -8.69
C THR A 407 6.70 20.39 -10.23
N VAL A 408 5.54 20.67 -10.82
CA VAL A 408 5.30 20.77 -12.27
C VAL A 408 5.00 22.21 -12.67
N LYS A 409 5.40 22.59 -13.88
CA LYS A 409 5.15 23.92 -14.42
C LYS A 409 3.66 24.13 -14.71
N GLY A 410 3.19 25.36 -14.47
CA GLY A 410 1.77 25.73 -14.49
C GLY A 410 1.09 25.79 -15.86
N ASP A 411 1.64 25.18 -16.90
CA ASP A 411 1.09 25.01 -18.25
C ASP A 411 1.13 23.53 -18.73
N ASP A 412 1.67 22.61 -17.93
CA ASP A 412 1.99 21.21 -18.28
C ASP A 412 1.02 20.17 -17.68
N TYR A 413 -0.29 20.42 -17.77
CA TYR A 413 -1.34 19.69 -17.04
C TYR A 413 -1.86 18.39 -17.67
N TYR A 414 -1.20 17.85 -18.70
CA TYR A 414 -1.73 16.69 -19.43
C TYR A 414 -2.09 15.51 -18.50
N ASN A 415 -1.35 15.36 -17.41
CA ASN A 415 -1.49 14.22 -16.48
C ASN A 415 -2.28 14.51 -15.20
N ILE A 416 -2.76 15.74 -15.03
CA ILE A 416 -3.28 16.27 -13.75
C ILE A 416 -4.67 16.91 -13.92
N GLY A 417 -5.12 17.11 -15.16
CA GLY A 417 -6.36 17.83 -15.44
C GLY A 417 -6.21 19.33 -15.21
N THR A 418 -7.08 20.13 -15.83
CA THR A 418 -6.97 21.60 -15.84
C THR A 418 -7.47 22.27 -14.54
N THR A 419 -8.00 21.49 -13.59
CA THR A 419 -8.88 22.02 -12.53
C THR A 419 -8.16 22.30 -11.20
N ASP A 420 -7.09 21.59 -10.82
CA ASP A 420 -6.53 21.68 -9.46
C ASP A 420 -5.01 21.98 -9.40
N LYS A 421 -4.67 23.26 -9.50
CA LYS A 421 -3.28 23.77 -9.52
C LYS A 421 -2.54 23.69 -8.18
N GLY A 422 -3.22 23.34 -7.07
CA GLY A 422 -2.66 23.37 -5.72
C GLY A 422 -2.96 22.13 -4.86
N GLY A 423 -3.71 21.15 -5.38
CA GLY A 423 -4.22 20.00 -4.62
C GLY A 423 -3.48 18.69 -4.88
N LEU A 424 -2.20 18.74 -5.25
CA LEU A 424 -1.42 17.53 -5.55
C LEU A 424 -0.75 16.98 -4.30
N TYR A 425 -1.03 15.71 -4.01
CA TYR A 425 -0.52 15.03 -2.84
C TYR A 425 0.08 13.66 -3.17
N ALA A 426 1.10 13.27 -2.40
CA ALA A 426 1.58 11.90 -2.31
C ALA A 426 1.25 11.31 -0.94
N ASN A 427 0.99 10.01 -0.89
CA ASN A 427 0.66 9.29 0.33
C ASN A 427 1.61 8.12 0.57
N GLY A 428 1.27 7.22 1.51
CA GLY A 428 2.08 6.04 1.83
C GLY A 428 2.10 4.94 0.75
N LYS A 429 1.27 5.04 -0.29
CA LYS A 429 1.17 4.10 -1.42
C LYS A 429 1.74 4.64 -2.73
N THR A 430 2.00 5.95 -2.82
CA THR A 430 2.62 6.56 -4.00
C THR A 430 3.97 5.92 -4.30
N THR A 431 4.19 5.51 -5.56
CA THR A 431 5.49 5.01 -6.03
C THR A 431 6.33 6.15 -6.58
N PHE A 432 7.55 6.32 -6.08
CA PHE A 432 8.52 7.28 -6.58
C PHE A 432 9.63 6.55 -7.33
N LEU A 433 9.85 6.93 -8.59
CA LEU A 433 10.95 6.43 -9.41
C LEU A 433 11.98 7.55 -9.60
N VAL A 434 13.16 7.37 -9.02
CA VAL A 434 14.27 8.33 -9.16
C VAL A 434 15.30 7.76 -10.11
N ILE A 435 15.52 8.46 -11.21
CA ILE A 435 16.48 8.13 -12.25
C ILE A 435 17.65 9.10 -12.13
N ASP A 436 18.87 8.62 -11.92
CA ASP A 436 20.08 9.46 -11.90
C ASP A 436 21.01 9.06 -13.04
N GLU A 437 21.11 9.92 -14.05
CA GLU A 437 22.01 9.83 -15.20
C GLU A 437 23.22 10.78 -15.07
N SER A 438 23.36 11.52 -13.96
CA SER A 438 24.38 12.57 -13.81
C SER A 438 25.81 12.05 -13.62
N GLY A 439 25.95 10.80 -13.15
CA GLY A 439 27.23 10.11 -12.96
C GLY A 439 27.78 9.45 -14.23
N THR A 440 28.77 8.56 -14.05
CA THR A 440 29.26 7.69 -15.13
C THR A 440 28.29 6.55 -15.46
N ASP A 441 27.53 6.10 -14.46
CA ASP A 441 26.51 5.05 -14.58
C ASP A 441 25.11 5.65 -14.34
N THR A 442 24.12 5.17 -15.08
CA THR A 442 22.71 5.47 -14.79
C THR A 442 22.19 4.57 -13.68
N THR A 443 21.46 5.15 -12.74
CA THR A 443 20.83 4.40 -11.65
C THR A 443 19.33 4.65 -11.59
N TYR A 444 18.59 3.64 -11.15
CA TYR A 444 17.13 3.64 -11.07
C TYR A 444 16.74 3.15 -9.67
N THR A 445 15.97 3.96 -8.94
CA THR A 445 15.56 3.63 -7.58
C THR A 445 14.05 3.78 -7.43
N SER A 446 13.41 2.79 -6.81
CA SER A 446 11.99 2.86 -6.45
C SER A 446 11.84 3.08 -4.96
N TYR A 447 10.95 4.00 -4.57
CA TYR A 447 10.53 4.22 -3.19
C TYR A 447 9.01 4.10 -3.12
N THR A 448 8.50 3.41 -2.11
CA THR A 448 7.07 3.39 -1.83
C THR A 448 6.78 4.32 -0.66
N GLY A 449 5.95 5.33 -0.91
CA GLY A 449 5.44 6.27 0.07
C GLY A 449 6.31 7.52 0.27
N ILE A 450 5.64 8.67 0.46
CA ILE A 450 6.28 9.98 0.67
C ILE A 450 7.20 10.02 1.89
N ALA A 451 7.01 9.14 2.88
CA ALA A 451 7.87 9.05 4.06
C ALA A 451 9.26 8.45 3.75
N ASN A 452 9.39 7.71 2.64
CA ASN A 452 10.59 6.96 2.30
C ASN A 452 11.40 7.57 1.15
N VAL A 453 10.79 8.45 0.34
CA VAL A 453 11.49 9.14 -0.75
C VAL A 453 12.52 10.14 -0.19
N PRO A 454 13.69 10.32 -0.81
CA PRO A 454 14.64 11.39 -0.45
C PRO A 454 14.03 12.78 -0.65
N ASN A 455 14.68 13.80 -0.06
CA ASN A 455 14.42 15.17 -0.47
C ASN A 455 14.98 15.39 -1.86
N ILE A 456 14.15 15.91 -2.75
CA ILE A 456 14.50 16.26 -4.13
C ILE A 456 14.22 17.75 -4.29
N GLU A 457 15.25 18.53 -4.59
CA GLU A 457 15.17 19.98 -4.70
C GLU A 457 15.77 20.45 -6.03
N TRP A 458 15.00 21.23 -6.81
CA TRP A 458 15.47 21.89 -8.02
C TRP A 458 15.91 23.30 -7.69
N LYS A 459 17.21 23.49 -7.44
CA LYS A 459 17.79 24.81 -7.15
C LYS A 459 17.83 25.69 -8.41
N SER A 460 18.05 26.99 -8.22
CA SER A 460 18.06 28.01 -9.28
C SER A 460 18.97 27.65 -10.47
N GLY A 461 18.56 27.96 -11.69
CA GLY A 461 19.35 27.81 -12.91
C GLY A 461 18.47 27.83 -14.17
N THR A 462 19.05 27.50 -15.33
CA THR A 462 18.34 27.34 -16.60
C THR A 462 17.99 25.89 -16.92
N TYR A 463 18.63 24.94 -16.25
CA TYR A 463 18.46 23.51 -16.46
C TYR A 463 17.11 23.01 -15.90
N THR A 464 16.32 22.33 -16.73
CA THR A 464 15.07 21.64 -16.35
C THR A 464 15.31 20.14 -16.29
N ALA A 465 14.76 19.47 -15.26
CA ALA A 465 14.80 18.01 -15.16
C ALA A 465 13.41 17.43 -15.47
N PRO A 466 13.32 16.31 -16.19
CA PRO A 466 12.07 15.62 -16.44
C PRO A 466 11.40 15.15 -15.14
N ILE A 467 10.10 15.43 -15.02
CA ILE A 467 9.21 14.91 -14.00
C ILE A 467 7.93 14.36 -14.66
N THR A 468 7.47 13.21 -14.20
CA THR A 468 6.21 12.59 -14.68
C THR A 468 5.34 12.29 -13.47
N LEU A 469 4.07 12.67 -13.51
CA LEU A 469 3.11 12.38 -12.45
C LEU A 469 1.91 11.65 -13.05
N LEU A 470 1.65 10.43 -12.58
CA LEU A 470 0.39 9.74 -12.82
C LEU A 470 -0.48 9.89 -11.57
N THR A 471 -1.68 10.45 -11.70
CA THR A 471 -2.59 10.68 -10.58
C THR A 471 -3.80 9.72 -10.60
N GLU A 472 -4.35 9.47 -9.41
CA GLU A 472 -5.67 8.90 -9.18
C GLU A 472 -6.59 10.08 -8.82
N ASP A 473 -7.75 10.16 -9.47
CA ASP A 473 -8.76 11.21 -9.26
C ASP A 473 -8.18 12.66 -9.30
N ASN A 474 -7.17 12.89 -10.15
CA ASN A 474 -6.48 14.17 -10.39
C ASN A 474 -5.78 14.82 -9.17
N THR A 475 -5.78 14.20 -8.00
CA THR A 475 -5.30 14.82 -6.75
C THR A 475 -4.21 14.02 -6.03
N ILE A 476 -4.31 12.69 -6.03
CA ILE A 476 -3.35 11.82 -5.35
C ILE A 476 -2.42 11.19 -6.38
N ALA A 477 -1.11 11.40 -6.25
CA ALA A 477 -0.12 10.78 -7.12
C ALA A 477 -0.05 9.27 -6.86
N LYS A 478 -0.23 8.48 -7.93
CA LYS A 478 0.01 7.04 -7.97
C LYS A 478 1.48 6.75 -8.25
N ILE A 479 2.04 7.41 -9.26
CA ILE A 479 3.44 7.30 -9.66
C ILE A 479 4.02 8.70 -9.84
N VAL A 480 5.20 8.94 -9.27
CA VAL A 480 6.02 10.14 -9.48
C VAL A 480 7.37 9.69 -10.01
N VAL A 481 7.75 10.16 -11.20
CA VAL A 481 9.06 9.88 -11.80
C VAL A 481 9.87 11.16 -11.78
N VAL A 482 11.12 11.09 -11.32
CA VAL A 482 12.08 12.20 -11.36
C VAL A 482 13.33 11.71 -12.07
N ALA A 483 13.72 12.39 -13.15
CA ALA A 483 14.95 12.08 -13.86
C ALA A 483 15.98 13.20 -13.72
N LYS A 484 17.09 12.90 -13.07
CA LYS A 484 18.30 13.73 -13.01
C LYS A 484 19.17 13.43 -14.22
N THR A 485 18.98 14.20 -15.31
CA THR A 485 19.69 13.98 -16.57
C THR A 485 21.08 14.62 -16.57
N LYS A 486 21.99 14.11 -17.41
CA LYS A 486 23.28 14.76 -17.65
C LYS A 486 23.16 15.70 -18.86
N VAL A 487 23.56 16.96 -18.68
CA VAL A 487 23.70 17.92 -19.78
C VAL A 487 25.14 18.39 -19.80
N ASP A 488 25.81 18.20 -20.92
CA ASP A 488 27.20 18.62 -21.09
C ASP A 488 27.30 20.14 -20.97
N SER A 489 28.25 20.62 -20.16
CA SER A 489 28.51 22.06 -19.91
C SER A 489 27.45 22.80 -19.10
N GLU A 490 26.49 22.11 -18.48
CA GLU A 490 25.54 22.71 -17.52
C GLU A 490 25.66 22.06 -16.14
N THR A 491 25.56 22.89 -15.08
CA THR A 491 25.46 22.37 -13.71
C THR A 491 24.05 21.84 -13.50
N ASN A 492 23.92 20.53 -13.27
CA ASN A 492 22.67 19.94 -12.86
C ASN A 492 22.28 20.46 -11.46
N ASN A 493 21.19 21.21 -11.38
CA ASN A 493 20.71 21.82 -10.14
C ASN A 493 19.62 21.00 -9.42
N LEU A 494 19.44 19.73 -9.80
CA LEU A 494 18.60 18.76 -9.09
C LEU A 494 19.42 18.06 -8.00
N TYR A 495 19.13 18.40 -6.76
CA TYR A 495 19.78 17.86 -5.57
C TYR A 495 18.91 16.77 -4.97
N ILE A 496 19.51 15.59 -4.78
CA ILE A 496 18.91 14.47 -4.06
C ILE A 496 19.67 14.37 -2.74
N SER A 497 18.96 14.49 -1.63
CA SER A 497 19.53 14.36 -0.28
C SER A 497 18.66 13.41 0.54
N ASP A 498 19.22 12.82 1.59
CA ASP A 498 18.47 12.00 2.55
C ASP A 498 17.33 12.78 3.26
N GLY A 499 17.29 14.10 3.05
CA GLY A 499 16.37 15.05 3.63
C GLY A 499 16.58 15.28 5.11
N SER A 500 17.68 14.76 5.64
CA SER A 500 17.95 14.74 7.05
C SER A 500 18.62 16.03 7.49
N LYS A 501 18.07 16.68 8.53
CA LYS A 501 18.82 17.66 9.33
C LYS A 501 19.84 16.97 10.24
N ALA A 502 19.97 15.63 10.17
CA ALA A 502 20.84 14.86 11.04
C ALA A 502 22.29 15.32 10.90
N VAL A 503 22.92 15.39 12.06
CA VAL A 503 24.35 15.53 12.19
C VAL A 503 24.95 14.15 11.99
N THR A 504 25.89 14.05 11.06
CA THR A 504 26.69 12.85 10.82
C THR A 504 28.07 13.07 11.41
N PHE A 505 28.50 12.20 12.31
CA PHE A 505 29.85 12.20 12.87
C PHE A 505 30.62 11.00 12.37
N ILE A 506 31.72 11.20 11.63
CA ILE A 506 32.53 10.12 11.06
C ILE A 506 33.82 10.01 11.88
N LYS A 507 34.08 8.82 12.45
CA LYS A 507 35.30 8.48 13.20
C LYS A 507 36.45 8.20 12.21
N GLY A 508 36.78 9.18 11.37
CA GLY A 508 37.72 9.04 10.23
C GLY A 508 39.06 8.39 10.58
N GLY A 509 39.83 8.01 9.55
CA GLY A 509 41.10 7.31 9.76
C GLY A 509 41.71 6.80 8.46
N SER A 510 42.67 5.88 8.58
CA SER A 510 43.42 5.30 7.45
C SER A 510 42.67 4.17 6.74
N ALA A 511 41.35 4.27 6.57
CA ALA A 511 40.58 3.25 5.87
C ALA A 511 41.03 3.16 4.40
N GLY A 512 41.32 1.94 3.94
CA GLY A 512 41.67 1.71 2.54
C GLY A 512 40.46 1.83 1.62
N GLN A 513 40.68 2.22 0.37
CA GLN A 513 39.64 2.22 -0.64
C GLN A 513 39.22 0.78 -0.96
N SER A 514 37.95 0.48 -0.76
CA SER A 514 37.31 -0.80 -1.07
C SER A 514 36.66 -0.77 -2.44
N TYR A 515 36.40 -1.94 -3.02
CA TYR A 515 35.67 -2.09 -4.29
C TYR A 515 34.65 -3.22 -4.20
N THR A 516 33.46 -2.99 -4.74
CA THR A 516 32.51 -4.05 -5.08
C THR A 516 31.93 -3.80 -6.46
N LYS A 517 31.51 -4.87 -7.15
CA LYS A 517 30.83 -4.74 -8.44
C LYS A 517 29.60 -3.83 -8.36
N ASP A 518 28.87 -3.91 -7.26
CA ASP A 518 27.62 -3.19 -7.09
C ASP A 518 27.85 -1.73 -6.73
N LEU A 519 28.80 -1.41 -5.84
CA LEU A 519 29.01 -0.05 -5.31
C LEU A 519 30.10 0.75 -6.05
N GLY A 520 30.98 0.11 -6.81
CA GLY A 520 32.20 0.74 -7.32
C GLY A 520 33.27 0.87 -6.23
N TYR A 521 34.17 1.85 -6.38
CA TYR A 521 35.16 2.19 -5.36
C TYR A 521 34.55 3.06 -4.26
N TYR A 522 34.82 2.74 -2.99
CA TYR A 522 34.31 3.47 -1.84
C TYR A 522 35.22 3.31 -0.62
N TYR A 523 35.08 4.18 0.37
CA TYR A 523 35.66 4.04 1.72
C TYR A 523 34.55 3.69 2.70
N GLU A 524 34.86 2.97 3.78
CA GLU A 524 33.90 2.63 4.83
C GLU A 524 34.46 3.08 6.19
N TYR A 525 33.64 3.81 6.96
CA TYR A 525 34.00 4.36 8.26
C TYR A 525 32.94 4.07 9.31
N ASP A 526 33.35 3.94 10.57
CA ASP A 526 32.42 4.00 11.70
C ASP A 526 31.89 5.44 11.84
N ALA A 527 30.59 5.56 12.01
CA ALA A 527 29.91 6.85 12.06
C ALA A 527 28.77 6.84 13.07
N ILE A 528 28.36 8.04 13.45
CA ILE A 528 27.17 8.29 14.29
C ILE A 528 26.25 9.16 13.46
N ILE A 529 25.09 8.62 13.10
CA ILE A 529 24.09 9.33 12.28
C ILE A 529 22.85 9.52 13.15
N ASP A 530 22.54 10.79 13.46
CA ASP A 530 21.46 11.19 14.37
C ASP A 530 21.51 10.50 15.76
N GLY A 531 22.71 10.28 16.28
CA GLY A 531 22.92 9.68 17.61
C GLY A 531 22.97 8.15 17.63
N ALA A 532 22.82 7.48 16.50
CA ALA A 532 22.97 6.03 16.39
C ALA A 532 24.34 5.66 15.80
N GLU A 533 25.09 4.77 16.46
CA GLU A 533 26.31 4.19 15.92
C GLU A 533 26.00 3.28 14.72
N THR A 534 26.71 3.49 13.61
CA THR A 534 26.54 2.78 12.35
C THR A 534 27.82 2.86 11.52
N LYS A 535 27.75 2.41 10.26
CA LYS A 535 28.78 2.61 9.25
C LYS A 535 28.31 3.53 8.15
N ILE A 536 29.22 4.31 7.59
CA ILE A 536 28.98 5.12 6.40
C ILE A 536 29.96 4.73 5.30
N LYS A 537 29.45 4.68 4.06
CA LYS A 537 30.27 4.50 2.86
C LYS A 537 30.38 5.82 2.13
N THR A 538 31.58 6.22 1.73
CA THR A 538 31.85 7.49 1.03
C THR A 538 32.62 7.24 -0.25
N ASP A 539 32.46 8.07 -1.27
CA ASP A 539 33.34 8.06 -2.45
C ASP A 539 34.58 8.98 -2.28
N PHE A 540 34.59 9.77 -1.20
CA PHE A 540 35.70 10.62 -0.76
C PHE A 540 36.36 10.07 0.51
N GLU A 541 37.65 10.35 0.69
CA GLU A 541 38.40 9.94 1.89
C GLU A 541 38.09 10.85 3.08
N VAL A 542 37.87 10.26 4.27
CA VAL A 542 37.69 10.97 5.54
C VAL A 542 38.84 10.63 6.49
N LYS A 543 39.87 11.48 6.48
CA LYS A 543 41.12 11.24 7.22
C LYS A 543 41.02 11.47 8.73
N TYR A 544 40.18 12.41 9.16
CA TYR A 544 40.10 12.87 10.55
C TYR A 544 38.69 12.73 11.11
N TYR A 545 38.55 12.76 12.43
CA TYR A 545 37.24 12.78 13.09
C TYR A 545 36.48 14.03 12.66
N SER A 546 35.32 13.83 12.05
CA SER A 546 34.62 14.86 11.30
C SER A 546 33.14 14.90 11.66
N ILE A 547 32.58 16.10 11.80
CA ILE A 547 31.16 16.37 11.91
C ILE A 547 30.67 16.98 10.60
N LEU A 548 29.55 16.49 10.06
CA LEU A 548 28.99 16.85 8.77
C LEU A 548 27.48 17.09 8.85
N THR A 549 26.97 17.93 7.95
CA THR A 549 25.52 18.06 7.70
C THR A 549 25.20 18.10 6.20
N GLY A 550 23.98 17.69 5.85
CA GLY A 550 23.49 17.69 4.48
C GLY A 550 24.26 16.73 3.58
N VAL A 551 24.49 15.51 4.09
CA VAL A 551 25.18 14.44 3.36
C VAL A 551 24.32 14.03 2.17
N SER A 552 24.89 14.11 0.96
CA SER A 552 24.26 13.61 -0.26
C SER A 552 24.72 12.19 -0.51
N TYR A 553 23.79 11.34 -0.95
CA TYR A 553 24.07 9.95 -1.30
C TYR A 553 23.74 9.73 -2.77
N ASN A 554 24.54 8.89 -3.41
CA ASN A 554 24.08 8.27 -4.65
C ASN A 554 22.99 7.23 -4.34
N SER A 555 22.33 6.77 -5.39
CA SER A 555 21.29 5.73 -5.35
C SER A 555 21.73 4.39 -4.73
N LYS A 556 23.04 4.16 -4.56
CA LYS A 556 23.60 2.94 -3.96
C LYS A 556 23.87 3.10 -2.46
N GLY A 557 23.48 4.24 -1.87
CA GLY A 557 23.70 4.55 -0.47
C GLY A 557 25.15 4.91 -0.14
N VAL A 558 25.97 5.27 -1.14
CA VAL A 558 27.32 5.79 -0.91
C VAL A 558 27.24 7.31 -0.87
N ALA A 559 27.76 7.92 0.20
CA ALA A 559 27.83 9.36 0.35
C ALA A 559 28.80 9.96 -0.67
N THR A 560 28.29 10.92 -1.45
CA THR A 560 29.00 11.57 -2.56
C THR A 560 29.34 13.03 -2.29
N GLY A 561 28.88 13.58 -1.16
CA GLY A 561 29.13 14.96 -0.78
C GLY A 561 28.43 15.36 0.51
N TYR A 562 28.62 16.61 0.89
CA TYR A 562 28.07 17.20 2.11
C TYR A 562 27.93 18.72 1.95
N SER A 563 27.12 19.36 2.79
CA SER A 563 26.92 20.81 2.77
C SER A 563 27.94 21.55 3.63
N ASP A 564 28.17 21.07 4.85
CA ASP A 564 29.09 21.66 5.82
C ASP A 564 29.92 20.54 6.47
N ILE A 565 31.19 20.81 6.81
CA ILE A 565 32.09 19.89 7.51
C ILE A 565 33.00 20.64 8.49
N ALA A 566 33.25 20.04 9.64
CA ALA A 566 34.36 20.42 10.51
C ALA A 566 35.10 19.17 10.99
N TYR A 567 36.42 19.24 11.15
CA TYR A 567 37.25 18.08 11.46
C TYR A 567 38.42 18.43 12.38
N MET A 568 38.91 17.43 13.13
CA MET A 568 40.03 17.56 14.07
C MET A 568 40.95 16.33 14.00
N ASP A 569 42.27 16.56 13.91
CA ASP A 569 43.26 15.50 14.15
C ASP A 569 43.37 15.28 15.66
N ILE A 570 42.93 14.11 16.12
CA ILE A 570 42.89 13.76 17.54
C ILE A 570 44.28 13.64 18.18
N ASN A 571 45.35 13.48 17.38
CA ASN A 571 46.73 13.37 17.88
C ASN A 571 47.39 14.74 18.09
N THR A 572 46.89 15.76 17.39
CA THR A 572 47.32 17.15 17.53
C THR A 572 46.09 18.05 17.61
N PRO A 573 45.29 17.94 18.69
CA PRO A 573 43.98 18.56 18.76
C PRO A 573 44.12 20.08 18.81
N THR A 574 43.43 20.76 17.89
CA THR A 574 43.41 22.23 17.82
C THR A 574 41.99 22.70 17.60
N THR A 575 41.58 23.75 18.32
CA THR A 575 40.31 24.43 18.07
C THR A 575 40.30 25.00 16.65
N LYS A 576 39.35 24.54 15.83
CA LYS A 576 39.19 25.00 14.44
C LYS A 576 37.77 25.50 14.20
N LYS A 577 37.68 26.66 13.54
CA LYS A 577 36.44 27.27 13.07
C LYS A 577 36.51 27.34 11.55
N ASP A 578 35.80 26.42 10.88
CA ASP A 578 35.65 26.43 9.43
C ASP A 578 34.15 26.58 9.14
N GLY A 579 33.74 27.78 8.73
CA GLY A 579 32.32 28.15 8.55
C GLY A 579 31.58 28.56 9.84
N ASP A 580 30.27 28.76 9.71
CA ASP A 580 29.42 29.37 10.75
C ASP A 580 28.56 28.36 11.54
N LYS A 581 28.51 27.10 11.09
CA LYS A 581 27.57 26.10 11.63
C LYS A 581 28.22 24.95 12.39
N LEU A 582 29.42 24.51 11.98
CA LEU A 582 30.09 23.33 12.54
C LEU A 582 31.48 23.73 13.06
N PHE A 583 31.86 23.18 14.21
CA PHE A 583 33.05 23.61 14.94
C PHE A 583 33.77 22.45 15.61
N THR A 584 35.05 22.67 15.89
CA THR A 584 35.87 21.77 16.72
C THR A 584 36.60 22.57 17.80
N ALA A 585 36.78 22.00 18.98
CA ALA A 585 37.40 22.66 20.13
C ALA A 585 38.03 21.65 21.09
N VAL A 586 38.82 22.16 22.05
CA VAL A 586 39.40 21.38 23.14
C VAL A 586 38.99 21.99 24.47
N GLY A 587 38.54 21.14 25.39
CA GLY A 587 38.14 21.48 26.75
C GLY A 587 36.70 21.99 26.88
N THR A 588 36.11 21.67 28.02
CA THR A 588 34.78 22.09 28.47
C THR A 588 34.84 22.61 29.92
N GLU A 589 33.94 23.49 30.30
CA GLU A 589 33.64 23.77 31.72
C GLU A 589 32.20 23.41 32.07
N ALA A 590 31.97 23.12 33.35
CA ALA A 590 30.65 22.77 33.86
C ALA A 590 29.61 23.83 33.51
N THR A 591 28.43 23.38 33.09
CA THR A 591 27.37 24.29 32.68
C THR A 591 26.84 25.14 33.84
N THR A 592 26.45 26.38 33.54
CA THR A 592 25.76 27.27 34.49
C THR A 592 24.75 28.10 33.73
N ASN A 593 23.49 28.16 34.20
CA ASN A 593 22.41 28.94 33.58
C ASN A 593 22.21 28.67 32.07
N SER A 594 22.18 27.38 31.68
CA SER A 594 22.03 26.94 30.28
C SER A 594 23.10 27.46 29.32
N VAL A 595 24.29 27.74 29.86
CA VAL A 595 25.48 28.11 29.11
C VAL A 595 26.59 27.13 29.47
N VAL A 596 27.30 26.66 28.46
CA VAL A 596 28.53 25.87 28.59
C VAL A 596 29.70 26.65 28.02
N LYS A 597 30.86 26.57 28.66
CA LYS A 597 32.09 27.09 28.08
C LYS A 597 32.80 25.95 27.36
N ILE A 598 33.13 26.18 26.09
CA ILE A 598 33.90 25.25 25.25
C ILE A 598 35.11 26.05 24.77
N ASP A 599 36.32 25.53 25.02
CA ASP A 599 37.57 26.28 24.87
C ASP A 599 37.50 27.63 25.66
N ALA A 600 37.64 28.78 24.99
CA ALA A 600 37.60 30.10 25.61
C ALA A 600 36.25 30.81 25.44
N LYS A 601 35.25 30.17 24.83
CA LYS A 601 33.96 30.81 24.47
C LYS A 601 32.78 30.19 25.21
N PHE A 602 31.79 31.04 25.50
CA PHE A 602 30.52 30.64 26.07
C PHE A 602 29.47 30.41 24.99
N TYR A 603 28.74 29.31 25.10
CA TYR A 603 27.69 28.90 24.18
C TYR A 603 26.42 28.59 24.96
N ALA A 604 25.31 29.20 24.55
CA ALA A 604 23.99 28.89 25.09
C ALA A 604 23.38 27.66 24.39
N PHE A 605 22.54 26.94 25.11
CA PHE A 605 21.79 25.79 24.61
C PHE A 605 20.35 25.81 25.15
N ASP A 606 19.46 25.15 24.42
CA ASP A 606 18.09 24.83 24.86
C ASP A 606 17.98 23.35 25.27
N ASP A 607 16.78 22.94 25.69
CA ASP A 607 16.50 21.57 26.13
C ASP A 607 16.57 20.55 24.98
N ASP A 608 16.52 20.99 23.72
CA ASP A 608 16.56 20.14 22.52
C ASP A 608 18.00 19.82 22.07
N CYS A 609 19.01 20.43 22.70
CA CYS A 609 20.42 20.20 22.38
C CYS A 609 20.85 18.76 22.73
N LYS A 610 21.31 18.02 21.71
CA LYS A 610 21.76 16.63 21.86
C LYS A 610 23.24 16.56 22.21
N VAL A 611 23.60 15.85 23.29
CA VAL A 611 25.00 15.67 23.71
C VAL A 611 25.38 14.20 23.71
N TYR A 612 26.54 13.89 23.17
CA TYR A 612 27.07 12.53 23.11
C TYR A 612 28.52 12.51 23.59
N TYR A 613 28.82 11.60 24.51
CA TYR A 613 30.18 11.29 24.91
C TYR A 613 30.71 10.11 24.11
N ILE A 614 31.95 10.22 23.63
CA ILE A 614 32.71 9.12 23.07
C ILE A 614 33.73 8.73 24.13
N GLY A 615 33.49 7.60 24.79
CA GLY A 615 34.35 7.08 25.86
C GLY A 615 35.77 6.80 25.36
N THR A 616 36.69 6.58 26.29
CA THR A 616 38.09 6.24 25.97
C THR A 616 38.21 4.89 25.24
N ASP A 617 37.20 4.03 25.37
CA ASP A 617 37.02 2.78 24.65
C ASP A 617 36.26 2.91 23.31
N GLY A 618 35.87 4.13 22.94
CA GLY A 618 35.15 4.44 21.70
C GLY A 618 33.64 4.28 21.76
N THR A 619 33.07 3.91 22.92
CA THR A 619 31.62 3.75 23.12
C THR A 619 30.88 5.08 23.09
N LEU A 620 29.67 5.08 22.52
CA LEU A 620 28.81 6.25 22.50
C LEU A 620 27.85 6.28 23.69
N ILE A 621 27.84 7.38 24.44
CA ILE A 621 26.95 7.60 25.57
C ILE A 621 26.12 8.86 25.32
N ALA A 622 24.81 8.72 25.14
CA ALA A 622 23.91 9.85 25.08
C ALA A 622 23.79 10.54 26.45
N SER A 623 23.80 11.86 26.46
CA SER A 623 23.78 12.68 27.67
C SER A 623 22.98 13.97 27.44
N ALA A 624 22.90 14.80 28.46
CA ALA A 624 22.25 16.11 28.41
C ALA A 624 23.28 17.24 28.48
N PRO A 625 23.01 18.41 27.88
CA PRO A 625 23.88 19.59 28.00
C PRO A 625 24.22 19.95 29.44
N ALA A 626 23.25 19.88 30.35
CA ALA A 626 23.46 20.15 31.78
C ALA A 626 24.46 19.21 32.46
N SER A 627 24.73 18.05 31.86
CA SER A 627 25.68 17.06 32.38
C SER A 627 27.10 17.25 31.85
N ILE A 628 27.34 18.26 31.00
CA ILE A 628 28.70 18.57 30.54
C ILE A 628 29.55 19.01 31.74
N GLY A 629 30.57 18.21 32.03
CA GLY A 629 31.54 18.45 33.10
C GLY A 629 32.68 19.37 32.69
N LYS A 630 33.48 19.75 33.69
CA LYS A 630 34.73 20.45 33.45
C LYS A 630 35.82 19.45 33.09
N ASP A 631 36.43 19.65 31.94
CA ASP A 631 37.57 18.89 31.46
C ASP A 631 38.43 19.79 30.57
N THR A 632 39.76 19.79 30.73
CA THR A 632 40.62 20.72 29.99
C THR A 632 41.15 20.17 28.66
N ASN A 633 41.06 18.87 28.43
CA ASN A 633 41.68 18.19 27.28
C ASN A 633 40.67 17.40 26.43
N ASP A 634 39.42 17.28 26.86
CA ASP A 634 38.33 16.70 26.07
C ASP A 634 38.23 17.31 24.67
N GLN A 635 38.08 16.45 23.67
CA GLN A 635 38.02 16.87 22.27
C GLN A 635 36.56 17.00 21.85
N VAL A 636 36.17 18.17 21.33
CA VAL A 636 34.75 18.52 21.13
C VAL A 636 34.47 18.84 19.67
N TRP A 637 33.36 18.32 19.14
CA TRP A 637 32.78 18.69 17.85
C TRP A 637 31.33 19.10 18.06
N PHE A 638 30.91 20.23 17.50
CA PHE A 638 29.56 20.71 17.75
C PHE A 638 28.96 21.48 16.57
N LYS A 639 27.63 21.54 16.58
CA LYS A 639 26.80 22.27 15.64
C LYS A 639 26.09 23.42 16.34
N LEU A 640 26.06 24.58 15.68
CA LEU A 640 25.18 25.69 16.02
C LEU A 640 23.95 25.71 15.11
N THR A 641 22.80 26.09 15.67
CA THR A 641 21.56 26.35 14.94
C THR A 641 20.99 27.64 15.51
N ASP A 642 20.85 28.66 14.65
CA ASP A 642 20.44 30.01 15.04
C ASP A 642 21.26 30.61 16.20
N GLY A 643 22.54 30.24 16.28
CA GLY A 643 23.49 30.69 17.30
C GLY A 643 23.51 29.88 18.61
N LEU A 644 22.61 28.91 18.78
CA LEU A 644 22.54 28.00 19.94
C LEU A 644 23.20 26.65 19.62
N LEU A 645 23.76 25.97 20.63
CA LEU A 645 24.23 24.59 20.48
C LEU A 645 23.03 23.67 20.20
N SER A 646 23.10 22.91 19.11
CA SER A 646 22.06 21.92 18.79
C SER A 646 22.56 20.47 18.84
N THR A 647 23.85 20.23 18.65
CA THR A 647 24.46 18.90 18.81
C THR A 647 25.91 19.03 19.23
N VAL A 648 26.34 18.21 20.20
CA VAL A 648 27.72 18.19 20.72
C VAL A 648 28.20 16.74 20.84
N PHE A 649 29.38 16.46 20.31
CA PHE A 649 30.14 15.24 20.53
C PHE A 649 31.38 15.57 21.35
N ILE A 650 31.58 14.88 22.48
CA ILE A 650 32.72 15.06 23.38
C ILE A 650 33.47 13.73 23.46
N LYS A 651 34.66 13.68 22.88
CA LYS A 651 35.54 12.53 23.07
C LYS A 651 36.35 12.74 24.35
N VAL A 652 36.14 11.83 25.29
CA VAL A 652 36.80 11.85 26.60
C VAL A 652 38.30 11.61 26.44
N VAL A 653 39.11 12.43 27.11
CA VAL A 653 40.57 12.27 27.18
C VAL A 653 41.01 12.16 28.63
N ASP A 654 41.30 10.94 29.11
CA ASP A 654 41.72 10.75 30.50
C ASP A 654 43.02 11.53 30.84
N GLU A 655 42.99 12.30 31.93
CA GLU A 655 44.19 12.89 32.52
C GLU A 655 45.06 11.82 33.22
N THR A 656 46.37 11.81 32.93
CA THR A 656 47.34 10.99 33.68
C THR A 656 47.52 11.59 35.08
N SER A 657 47.14 10.88 36.13
CA SER A 657 47.35 11.35 37.51
C SER A 657 48.85 11.46 37.82
N ALA A 658 49.35 12.58 38.34
CA ALA A 658 50.79 12.84 38.53
C ALA A 658 51.28 12.65 39.99
N VAL A 659 50.91 11.56 40.66
CA VAL A 659 51.39 11.25 42.03
C VAL A 659 52.67 10.40 41.99
N ASN A 660 53.73 10.91 42.64
CA ASN A 660 55.02 10.22 42.85
C ASN A 660 55.12 9.76 44.33
N PRO A 661 54.51 8.63 44.71
CA PRO A 661 54.58 8.10 46.07
C PRO A 661 56.02 7.86 46.52
N SER A 662 56.32 8.20 47.78
CA SER A 662 57.64 8.01 48.39
C SER A 662 57.54 7.54 49.84
N ASN A 663 58.52 6.75 50.29
CA ASN A 663 58.71 6.40 51.70
C ASN A 663 59.78 7.29 52.39
N GLY A 664 60.19 8.39 51.78
CA GLY A 664 61.24 9.31 52.28
C GLY A 664 62.65 9.00 51.75
N THR A 665 62.90 7.77 51.29
CA THR A 665 64.18 7.35 50.71
C THR A 665 64.05 6.98 49.23
N VAL A 666 63.00 6.24 48.89
CA VAL A 666 62.67 5.84 47.52
C VAL A 666 61.36 6.50 47.09
N ALA A 667 61.29 6.97 45.85
CA ALA A 667 60.04 7.36 45.20
C ALA A 667 59.83 6.54 43.93
N VAL A 668 58.60 6.20 43.60
CA VAL A 668 58.28 5.39 42.41
C VAL A 668 57.15 6.00 41.59
N LYS A 669 57.15 5.76 40.27
CA LYS A 669 56.05 6.14 39.36
C LYS A 669 56.01 5.22 38.15
N LEU A 670 54.90 5.21 37.44
CA LEU A 670 54.79 4.67 36.09
C LEU A 670 54.89 5.78 35.06
N ALA A 671 55.62 5.55 33.98
CA ALA A 671 55.72 6.44 32.83
C ALA A 671 55.62 5.66 31.53
N LYS A 672 55.39 6.35 30.41
CA LYS A 672 55.60 5.79 29.07
C LYS A 672 56.96 6.22 28.55
N ASP A 673 57.72 5.27 28.01
CA ASP A 673 58.91 5.58 27.24
C ASP A 673 58.54 6.14 25.85
N ALA A 674 59.56 6.55 25.07
CA ALA A 674 59.36 7.13 23.74
C ALA A 674 58.72 6.15 22.73
N SER A 675 58.65 4.85 23.05
CA SER A 675 58.02 3.81 22.23
C SER A 675 56.63 3.41 22.74
N GLY A 676 56.09 4.12 23.74
CA GLY A 676 54.77 3.85 24.33
C GLY A 676 54.76 2.77 25.41
N LYS A 677 55.92 2.18 25.75
CA LYS A 677 56.00 1.09 26.72
C LYS A 677 55.91 1.64 28.14
N VAL A 678 55.11 0.99 28.99
CA VAL A 678 54.96 1.40 30.40
C VAL A 678 56.18 0.94 31.20
N THR A 679 56.91 1.88 31.81
CA THR A 679 58.07 1.64 32.67
C THR A 679 57.76 1.98 34.12
N LEU A 680 58.22 1.13 35.04
CA LEU A 680 58.38 1.50 36.44
C LEU A 680 59.66 2.32 36.58
N GLN A 681 59.54 3.54 37.09
CA GLN A 681 60.65 4.43 37.36
C GLN A 681 60.78 4.71 38.85
N TYR A 682 62.01 4.99 39.29
CA TYR A 682 62.31 5.24 40.69
C TYR A 682 63.38 6.33 40.90
N THR A 683 63.40 6.91 42.11
CA THR A 683 64.56 7.56 42.70
C THR A 683 64.93 6.85 44.00
N ASN A 684 66.20 6.82 44.36
CA ASN A 684 66.67 6.26 45.63
C ASN A 684 67.77 7.16 46.21
N SER A 685 67.48 7.82 47.33
CA SER A 685 68.42 8.71 48.01
C SER A 685 69.40 8.01 48.96
N ASP A 686 69.25 6.69 49.16
CA ASP A 686 70.23 5.89 49.88
C ASP A 686 71.48 5.64 49.02
N ALA A 687 72.65 5.64 49.66
CA ALA A 687 73.91 5.27 49.02
C ALA A 687 73.95 3.76 48.70
N ALA A 688 73.20 2.93 49.43
CA ALA A 688 73.06 1.51 49.19
C ALA A 688 71.85 1.20 48.28
N ALA A 689 71.95 0.09 47.54
CA ALA A 689 70.84 -0.37 46.70
C ALA A 689 69.74 -1.01 47.55
N VAL A 690 68.49 -0.58 47.35
CA VAL A 690 67.34 -1.04 48.16
C VAL A 690 66.52 -2.07 47.39
N ALA A 691 66.27 -3.24 47.97
CA ALA A 691 65.48 -4.27 47.34
C ALA A 691 64.00 -3.88 47.20
N TYR A 692 63.38 -4.28 46.10
CA TYR A 692 61.95 -4.09 45.85
C TYR A 692 61.29 -5.34 45.28
N THR A 693 60.01 -5.49 45.60
CA THR A 693 59.08 -6.42 44.97
C THR A 693 57.78 -5.69 44.69
N GLY A 694 56.93 -6.18 43.79
CA GLY A 694 55.63 -5.54 43.60
C GLY A 694 54.78 -6.22 42.54
N THR A 695 53.61 -5.63 42.30
CA THR A 695 52.62 -6.12 41.34
C THR A 695 52.07 -4.97 40.53
N VAL A 696 51.81 -5.20 39.25
CA VAL A 696 51.10 -4.29 38.36
C VAL A 696 49.66 -4.76 38.22
N THR A 697 48.73 -3.92 38.62
CA THR A 697 47.30 -4.08 38.35
C THR A 697 47.00 -3.51 36.96
N ILE A 698 46.42 -4.35 36.10
CA ILE A 698 45.98 -4.02 34.75
C ILE A 698 44.46 -4.14 34.74
N THR A 699 43.79 -3.01 34.59
CA THR A 699 42.32 -2.94 34.50
C THR A 699 41.91 -2.66 33.08
N ASN A 700 41.12 -3.55 32.47
CA ASN A 700 40.48 -3.26 31.20
C ASN A 700 39.36 -2.23 31.46
N THR A 701 39.47 -1.06 30.85
CA THR A 701 38.55 0.06 31.11
C THR A 701 37.19 -0.12 30.42
N THR A 702 37.08 -1.02 29.44
CA THR A 702 35.84 -1.34 28.72
C THR A 702 34.92 -2.26 29.52
N ASN A 703 35.48 -3.28 30.18
CA ASN A 703 34.67 -4.31 30.86
C ASN A 703 34.93 -4.43 32.38
N GLY A 704 35.85 -3.62 32.92
CA GLY A 704 36.20 -3.61 34.34
C GLY A 704 36.99 -4.83 34.80
N TYR A 705 37.42 -5.71 33.89
CA TYR A 705 38.17 -6.92 34.26
C TYR A 705 39.57 -6.53 34.75
N VAL A 706 39.93 -7.02 35.93
CA VAL A 706 41.19 -6.72 36.59
C VAL A 706 42.10 -7.94 36.55
N THR A 707 43.33 -7.73 36.11
CA THR A 707 44.41 -8.73 36.18
C THR A 707 45.61 -8.14 36.89
N THR A 708 46.41 -9.00 37.52
CA THR A 708 47.63 -8.59 38.22
C THR A 708 48.83 -9.36 37.69
N VAL A 709 49.93 -8.67 37.47
CA VAL A 709 51.20 -9.25 37.02
C VAL A 709 52.28 -8.92 38.05
N ASP A 710 53.03 -9.91 38.50
CA ASP A 710 54.15 -9.68 39.40
C ASP A 710 55.28 -8.97 38.65
N LEU A 711 55.85 -7.94 39.30
CA LEU A 711 57.11 -7.35 38.86
C LEU A 711 58.24 -8.36 39.11
N VAL A 712 59.21 -8.42 38.20
CA VAL A 712 60.38 -9.32 38.32
C VAL A 712 61.13 -9.05 39.63
N GLY A 713 61.09 -7.81 40.12
CA GLY A 713 61.74 -7.39 41.35
C GLY A 713 63.25 -7.26 41.19
N GLY A 714 63.91 -6.67 42.19
CA GLY A 714 65.35 -6.41 42.11
C GLY A 714 65.80 -5.39 43.14
N ASN A 715 66.81 -4.59 42.79
CA ASN A 715 67.33 -3.52 43.66
C ASN A 715 67.31 -2.18 42.94
N PHE A 716 66.78 -1.15 43.61
CA PHE A 716 66.89 0.24 43.21
C PHE A 716 68.27 0.77 43.60
N ALA A 717 69.12 1.07 42.62
CA ALA A 717 70.45 1.63 42.86
C ALA A 717 70.38 3.09 43.31
N ALA A 718 71.43 3.63 43.92
CA ALA A 718 71.45 5.03 44.33
C ALA A 718 71.21 5.98 43.14
N SER A 719 70.19 6.83 43.21
CA SER A 719 69.80 7.78 42.17
C SER A 719 69.00 8.95 42.75
N THR A 720 69.66 10.11 42.94
CA THR A 720 69.09 11.30 43.59
C THR A 720 68.73 12.45 42.64
N ALA A 721 69.18 12.42 41.39
CA ALA A 721 69.05 13.55 40.46
C ALA A 721 67.84 13.46 39.52
N SER A 722 67.37 12.25 39.17
CA SER A 722 66.22 12.04 38.30
C SER A 722 65.65 10.62 38.41
N PHE A 723 64.37 10.45 38.06
CA PHE A 723 63.75 9.13 37.97
C PHE A 723 64.46 8.27 36.93
N THR A 724 64.83 7.06 37.31
CA THR A 724 65.54 6.08 36.47
C THR A 724 64.63 4.88 36.22
N ASP A 725 64.71 4.25 35.05
CA ASP A 725 63.93 3.05 34.75
C ASP A 725 64.43 1.87 35.61
N ALA A 726 63.49 1.17 36.26
CA ALA A 726 63.76 -0.06 36.99
C ALA A 726 63.38 -1.30 36.20
N GLU A 727 62.17 -1.27 35.62
CA GLU A 727 61.61 -2.42 34.94
C GLU A 727 60.63 -1.94 33.87
N THR A 728 60.64 -2.63 32.73
CA THR A 728 59.68 -2.37 31.67
C THR A 728 58.56 -3.41 31.71
N ILE A 729 57.33 -2.95 31.89
CA ILE A 729 56.17 -3.80 32.03
C ILE A 729 55.70 -4.23 30.64
N ALA A 730 55.42 -5.53 30.47
CA ALA A 730 54.88 -6.03 29.21
C ALA A 730 53.47 -5.46 29.00
N VAL A 731 53.31 -4.69 27.92
CA VAL A 731 52.05 -4.01 27.56
C VAL A 731 51.27 -4.86 26.56
N SER A 732 49.94 -4.89 26.72
CA SER A 732 49.07 -5.16 25.58
C SER A 732 49.03 -3.93 24.69
N SER A 733 49.06 -4.08 23.37
CA SER A 733 48.90 -3.01 22.37
C SER A 733 47.49 -2.39 22.33
N ASN A 734 46.68 -2.62 23.36
CA ASN A 734 45.31 -2.14 23.48
C ASN A 734 45.30 -0.84 24.29
N SER A 735 44.72 0.22 23.75
CA SER A 735 44.57 1.51 24.41
C SER A 735 43.52 1.51 25.54
N ALA A 736 42.72 0.44 25.67
CA ALA A 736 41.65 0.29 26.65
C ALA A 736 42.07 -0.40 27.96
N VAL A 737 43.32 -0.27 28.38
CA VAL A 737 43.82 -0.81 29.66
C VAL A 737 44.53 0.25 30.49
N LYS A 738 44.23 0.27 31.78
CA LYS A 738 44.86 1.14 32.79
C LYS A 738 45.82 0.33 33.64
N TYR A 739 47.06 0.80 33.74
CA TYR A 739 48.13 0.20 34.56
C TYR A 739 48.32 0.98 35.85
N GLN A 740 48.47 0.30 36.98
CA GLN A 740 48.91 0.87 38.26
C GLN A 740 49.80 -0.16 38.98
N ALA A 741 50.95 0.26 39.50
CA ALA A 741 51.85 -0.63 40.22
C ALA A 741 51.78 -0.39 41.72
N THR A 742 51.90 -1.47 42.49
CA THR A 742 52.09 -1.46 43.93
C THR A 742 53.46 -2.08 44.23
N VAL A 743 54.37 -1.27 44.77
CA VAL A 743 55.77 -1.64 45.00
C VAL A 743 56.07 -1.61 46.48
N THR A 744 56.67 -2.68 47.01
CA THR A 744 57.13 -2.78 48.39
C THR A 744 58.63 -2.58 48.45
N VAL A 745 59.08 -1.60 49.25
CA VAL A 745 60.48 -1.20 49.38
C VAL A 745 60.80 -0.97 50.85
N GLY A 746 61.78 -1.70 51.39
CA GLY A 746 62.17 -1.57 52.80
C GLY A 746 61.02 -1.83 53.80
N GLY A 747 60.03 -2.64 53.42
CA GLY A 747 58.82 -2.93 54.21
C GLY A 747 57.68 -1.92 54.06
N ALA A 748 57.84 -0.83 53.31
CA ALA A 748 56.79 0.14 53.01
C ALA A 748 56.17 -0.13 51.63
N VAL A 749 54.85 0.01 51.51
CA VAL A 749 54.10 -0.18 50.26
C VAL A 749 53.82 1.18 49.60
N LEU A 750 54.21 1.33 48.34
CA LEU A 750 54.04 2.52 47.51
C LEU A 750 53.16 2.18 46.29
N THR A 751 52.06 2.91 46.10
CA THR A 751 51.16 2.72 44.95
C THR A 751 51.34 3.85 43.95
N THR A 752 51.78 3.53 42.73
CA THR A 752 52.10 4.50 41.68
C THR A 752 50.87 5.25 41.16
N ASN A 753 51.13 6.31 40.40
CA ASN A 753 50.16 6.81 39.45
C ASN A 753 49.66 5.72 38.48
N SER A 754 48.53 6.00 37.83
CA SER A 754 48.02 5.17 36.74
C SER A 754 48.45 5.70 35.38
N VAL A 755 48.71 4.79 34.44
CA VAL A 755 49.05 5.08 33.05
C VAL A 755 48.12 4.29 32.13
N ILE A 756 47.55 4.94 31.12
CA ILE A 756 46.73 4.26 30.10
C ILE A 756 47.65 3.64 29.05
N GLY A 757 47.39 2.37 28.72
CA GLY A 757 48.03 1.62 27.65
C GLY A 757 47.80 2.23 26.28
N GLY A 758 48.57 1.78 25.30
CA GLY A 758 48.58 2.35 23.95
C GLY A 758 50.00 2.39 23.42
#